data_AF-A0AAW3ADN0-F1
#
_entry.id   AF-A0AAW3ADN0-F1
#
_cell.length_a   1.000
_cell.length_b   1.000
_cell.length_c   1.000
_cell.angle_alpha   90.00
_cell.angle_beta   90.00
_cell.angle_gamma   90.00
#
_symmetry.space_group_name_H-M   'P 1'
#
loop_
_entity.id
_entity.type
_entity.pdbx_description
1 polymer ?
#
loop_
_entity_poly.entity_id
_entity_poly.type
_entity_poly.pdbx_seq_one_letter_code
_entity_poly.pdbx_strand_id
1 'polypeptide(L)'
;MLQPRTHGGWRVARRYTCLNAVINCIFFVEPSTLSFSAMRLPSRASASLLVVGLRGSNTCSHNTLHTATLRESVRRCQTKAADTASTTTSSIAPLDSASFLSALLEPERTVSLEDTTRTYATMDVVERCDVYDPSLPNVASPSPSTAGHGVAQWELDGESAESTTTAPAYPLRAAHAQGRLWSHFVGAQKTAVEGGLSESAAEPPAWFVQLCRDLYFRTDSTVADKRVADNFDVVTQASDLLADQAAAEAAGSSGSRSGVTPPPAGVFSAATSAQRADDSLEVDPYTWLPFDLLDVKDYGVGPYEFPPTATYTLEQRVNLCLGQPDKEYVHFCSTYCFPQRWQIPTSMGTQPARLLVDPSCPTPVVFLQLSPDFPPVMWLPMKPSVTAIRGVLSSFATQAFLHREEQHAVFAQRYETAKRVMELQQLPTTQEGDVLRFMAYEARNLPYLDAPLREYPNQQEFFLGEYDDPERLLEHFDLCPFVFAISHLRTVTDLHAEHMTPTIEGAGVAPSLFRCIFSKALIQISVHLSAEVKLPPQDPEAFHFMWKDSQVVPKMKIPVFARVLWPDNRNLCGGGLLARRFNKLFGTEFASDTPVDAILSVYYVMQWAQRVPDLLGVTGMRQRVAELEAAAHLPEPAKLYPGTREIPNPEYTASERLGMHIQYLSHLGDPQVLETIQALLPTASAPVRMGCAKATLIAGDRELFRHIVSSEPPGRMQHYMTKLVVKRKTRDLVDPEPRLLEDQYEFAAPLWTKRGTRIDRNTLEGAVDAARLLR
;
A
#
# COMPACT_ATOMS: atom_id res chain seq x y z
N MET A 1 -12.72 33.20 -31.39
CA MET A 1 -13.21 34.59 -31.47
C MET A 1 -13.75 34.95 -30.09
N LEU A 2 -13.00 35.71 -29.31
CA LEU A 2 -13.37 36.07 -27.93
C LEU A 2 -13.09 37.56 -27.72
N GLN A 3 -14.15 38.33 -27.50
CA GLN A 3 -14.08 39.68 -26.92
C GLN A 3 -14.02 39.57 -25.39
N PRO A 4 -13.25 40.43 -24.71
CA PRO A 4 -13.18 40.45 -23.26
C PRO A 4 -14.30 41.34 -22.69
N ARG A 5 -14.94 40.91 -21.59
CA ARG A 5 -15.72 41.79 -20.71
C ARG A 5 -15.02 41.94 -19.37
N THR A 6 -14.77 43.19 -19.04
CA THR A 6 -14.09 43.70 -17.86
C THR A 6 -14.98 43.81 -16.63
N HIS A 7 -14.35 43.54 -15.48
CA HIS A 7 -14.51 44.13 -14.14
C HIS A 7 -15.86 44.15 -13.41
N GLY A 8 -15.91 43.38 -12.31
CA GLY A 8 -16.66 43.70 -11.10
C GLY A 8 -15.74 43.48 -9.89
N GLY A 9 -15.24 44.57 -9.29
CA GLY A 9 -14.35 44.50 -8.12
C GLY A 9 -15.11 44.27 -6.82
N TRP A 10 -14.53 43.48 -5.92
CA TRP A 10 -14.90 43.44 -4.51
C TRP A 10 -13.67 43.72 -3.65
N ARG A 11 -13.87 44.64 -2.70
CA ARG A 11 -12.84 45.33 -1.91
C ARG A 11 -12.23 44.42 -0.85
N VAL A 12 -10.91 44.40 -0.80
CA VAL A 12 -10.10 43.87 0.31
C VAL A 12 -10.27 44.78 1.53
N ALA A 13 -10.69 44.19 2.65
CA ALA A 13 -10.62 44.83 3.96
C ALA A 13 -9.16 44.82 4.45
N ARG A 14 -8.48 45.97 4.32
CA ARG A 14 -7.19 46.24 4.98
C ARG A 14 -7.42 46.47 6.48
N ARG A 15 -6.68 45.75 7.33
CA ARG A 15 -6.22 46.28 8.61
C ARG A 15 -4.68 46.37 8.59
N TYR A 16 -4.22 47.60 8.82
CA TYR A 16 -2.88 48.12 9.13
C TYR A 16 -2.29 47.43 10.40
N THR A 17 -1.00 47.35 10.75
CA THR A 17 0.31 47.74 10.17
C THR A 17 1.46 47.21 11.04
N CYS A 18 2.62 46.98 10.39
CA CYS A 18 4.01 47.25 10.81
C CYS A 18 4.65 46.55 12.03
N LEU A 19 5.75 45.85 11.76
CA LEU A 19 7.08 46.30 12.22
C LEU A 19 8.20 45.73 11.33
N ASN A 20 9.01 46.66 10.80
CA ASN A 20 10.21 46.41 10.02
C ASN A 20 11.31 45.78 10.88
N ALA A 21 11.98 44.75 10.35
CA ALA A 21 13.34 44.41 10.73
C ALA A 21 14.17 44.24 9.46
N VAL A 22 14.98 45.26 9.19
CA VAL A 22 16.08 45.25 8.24
C VAL A 22 17.13 44.26 8.75
N ILE A 23 17.47 43.23 7.97
CA ILE A 23 18.69 42.44 8.20
C ILE A 23 19.50 42.44 6.92
N ASN A 24 20.71 42.98 7.07
CA ASN A 24 21.73 43.18 6.06
C ASN A 24 22.15 41.88 5.37
N CYS A 25 22.29 41.95 4.05
CA CYS A 25 23.12 41.05 3.26
C CYS A 25 24.58 41.16 3.73
N ILE A 26 25.17 40.05 4.15
CA ILE A 26 26.63 39.94 4.31
C ILE A 26 27.11 38.82 3.39
N PHE A 27 27.95 39.23 2.43
CA PHE A 27 28.78 38.39 1.59
C PHE A 27 29.67 37.48 2.45
N PHE A 28 29.65 36.17 2.18
CA PHE A 28 30.71 35.28 2.68
C PHE A 28 31.83 35.19 1.64
N VAL A 29 32.96 35.76 2.03
CA VAL A 29 34.28 35.66 1.42
C VAL A 29 34.91 34.34 1.86
N GLU A 30 35.56 33.64 0.92
CA GLU A 30 36.42 32.47 1.14
C GLU A 30 37.47 32.71 2.25
N PRO A 31 37.93 31.64 2.93
CA PRO A 31 39.28 31.65 3.48
C PRO A 31 40.15 30.59 2.80
N SER A 32 41.16 31.11 2.13
CA SER A 32 42.33 30.41 1.63
C SER A 32 43.20 29.86 2.78
N THR A 33 43.78 28.69 2.53
CA THR A 33 45.07 28.16 2.99
C THR A 33 45.93 29.04 3.91
N LEU A 34 46.29 28.53 5.10
CA LEU A 34 47.56 28.83 5.74
C LEU A 34 48.21 27.57 6.32
N SER A 35 49.37 27.29 5.74
CA SER A 35 50.39 26.32 6.14
C SER A 35 51.13 26.81 7.38
N PHE A 36 51.34 25.94 8.37
CA PHE A 36 52.43 26.08 9.33
C PHE A 36 53.08 24.71 9.55
N SER A 37 54.38 24.67 9.27
CA SER A 37 55.30 23.56 9.50
C SER A 37 56.32 23.95 10.57
N ALA A 38 56.98 22.92 11.12
CA ALA A 38 58.11 22.91 12.07
C ALA A 38 57.70 23.00 13.56
N MET A 39 58.23 22.19 14.50
CA MET A 39 59.51 21.48 14.58
C MET A 39 59.43 20.14 15.33
N ARG A 40 60.44 19.33 15.01
CA ARG A 40 60.84 17.99 15.45
C ARG A 40 61.70 18.06 16.74
N LEU A 41 61.54 17.14 17.71
CA LEU A 41 62.52 16.13 18.25
C LEU A 41 62.47 16.07 19.81
N PRO A 42 63.06 15.09 20.53
CA PRO A 42 62.78 13.65 20.54
C PRO A 42 62.76 13.02 21.98
N SER A 43 62.64 11.68 22.04
CA SER A 43 63.06 10.75 23.12
C SER A 43 62.03 10.33 24.20
N ARG A 44 61.67 9.04 24.21
CA ARG A 44 62.30 8.02 25.08
C ARG A 44 61.77 6.62 24.75
N ALA A 45 62.69 5.66 24.84
CA ALA A 45 62.53 4.27 24.49
C ALA A 45 62.14 3.39 25.69
N SER A 46 61.62 2.21 25.34
CA SER A 46 61.80 0.91 26.02
C SER A 46 61.07 0.64 27.35
N ALA A 47 60.19 -0.36 27.32
CA ALA A 47 60.30 -1.54 28.17
C ALA A 47 59.44 -2.69 27.62
N SER A 48 60.12 -3.64 26.99
CA SER A 48 59.62 -4.98 26.66
C SER A 48 59.57 -5.82 27.95
N LEU A 49 58.49 -6.55 28.18
CA LEU A 49 58.49 -7.69 29.09
C LEU A 49 57.80 -8.87 28.42
N LEU A 50 58.65 -9.72 27.86
CA LEU A 50 58.40 -11.12 27.55
C LEU A 50 58.14 -11.88 28.86
N VAL A 51 57.06 -12.64 28.91
CA VAL A 51 56.98 -13.86 29.73
C VAL A 51 56.60 -15.00 28.81
N VAL A 52 57.55 -15.91 28.65
CA VAL A 52 57.45 -17.18 27.93
C VAL A 52 56.86 -18.24 28.84
N GLY A 53 55.83 -18.91 28.34
CA GLY A 53 55.72 -20.36 28.37
C GLY A 53 55.02 -21.01 29.57
N LEU A 54 53.94 -21.75 29.27
CA LEU A 54 53.90 -23.19 29.53
C LEU A 54 52.91 -23.87 28.57
N ARG A 55 53.46 -24.83 27.82
CA ARG A 55 52.75 -25.79 26.98
C ARG A 55 51.86 -26.69 27.86
N GLY A 56 50.62 -26.89 27.43
CA GLY A 56 49.77 -27.99 27.85
C GLY A 56 49.01 -28.54 26.65
N SER A 57 49.61 -29.51 25.97
CA SER A 57 48.96 -30.34 24.96
C SER A 57 47.95 -31.26 25.64
N ASN A 58 46.69 -31.26 25.21
CA ASN A 58 45.83 -32.43 25.30
C ASN A 58 44.93 -32.49 24.07
N THR A 59 45.27 -33.43 23.21
CA THR A 59 44.45 -33.98 22.14
C THR A 59 43.23 -34.67 22.72
N CYS A 60 42.02 -34.31 22.25
CA CYS A 60 40.90 -35.24 22.29
C CYS A 60 40.03 -35.03 21.04
N SER A 61 40.33 -35.85 20.04
CA SER A 61 39.51 -36.13 18.88
C SER A 61 38.30 -36.96 19.29
N HIS A 62 37.09 -36.42 19.20
CA HIS A 62 35.82 -37.14 18.97
C HIS A 62 34.69 -36.10 19.01
N ASN A 63 34.08 -35.78 17.86
CA ASN A 63 32.67 -35.34 17.72
C ASN A 63 32.30 -34.90 16.28
N THR A 64 32.82 -35.56 15.25
CA THR A 64 32.45 -35.31 13.84
C THR A 64 31.32 -36.22 13.32
N LEU A 65 30.69 -37.04 14.16
CA LEU A 65 29.61 -37.97 13.77
C LEU A 65 28.22 -37.61 14.30
N HIS A 66 28.07 -36.62 15.19
CA HIS A 66 26.77 -36.26 15.78
C HIS A 66 26.00 -35.15 15.03
N THR A 67 26.67 -34.38 14.16
CA THR A 67 26.05 -33.27 13.41
C THR A 67 25.36 -33.71 12.11
N ALA A 68 25.74 -34.86 11.54
CA ALA A 68 25.09 -35.41 10.35
C ALA A 68 23.72 -36.03 10.66
N THR A 69 23.57 -36.69 11.81
CA THR A 69 22.35 -37.41 12.22
C THR A 69 21.17 -36.49 12.60
N LEU A 70 21.43 -35.24 13.02
CA LEU A 70 20.37 -34.27 13.33
C LEU A 70 19.79 -33.61 12.06
N ARG A 71 20.62 -33.36 11.03
CA ARG A 71 20.17 -32.81 9.75
C ARG A 71 19.35 -33.82 8.92
N GLU A 72 19.63 -35.11 9.03
CA GLU A 72 18.81 -36.16 8.40
C GLU A 72 17.49 -36.44 9.15
N SER A 73 17.42 -36.17 10.46
CA SER A 73 16.20 -36.38 11.25
C SER A 73 15.10 -35.37 10.88
N VAL A 74 15.45 -34.14 10.48
CA VAL A 74 14.48 -33.14 9.98
C VAL A 74 13.97 -33.51 8.59
N ARG A 75 14.80 -34.12 7.72
CA ARG A 75 14.37 -34.64 6.42
C ARG A 75 13.52 -35.92 6.51
N ARG A 76 13.67 -36.74 7.55
CA ARG A 76 12.85 -37.96 7.76
C ARG A 76 11.50 -37.71 8.43
N CYS A 77 11.32 -36.60 9.15
CA CYS A 77 10.02 -36.27 9.76
C CYS A 77 8.97 -35.76 8.75
N GLN A 78 9.32 -35.57 7.47
CA GLN A 78 8.38 -35.19 6.41
C GLN A 78 7.87 -36.37 5.56
N THR A 79 8.31 -37.61 5.80
CA THR A 79 7.88 -38.77 4.98
C THR A 79 7.28 -39.95 5.75
N LYS A 80 6.95 -39.80 7.04
CA LYS A 80 6.19 -40.83 7.78
C LYS A 80 5.26 -40.24 8.85
N ALA A 81 4.09 -39.79 8.39
CA ALA A 81 2.89 -39.68 9.21
C ALA A 81 1.65 -39.87 8.31
N ALA A 82 1.54 -41.06 7.73
CA ALA A 82 0.27 -41.60 7.29
C ALA A 82 -0.01 -42.84 8.17
N ASP A 83 -1.23 -42.88 8.68
CA ASP A 83 -1.94 -43.95 9.37
C ASP A 83 -1.99 -43.97 10.92
N THR A 84 -3.23 -43.73 11.38
CA THR A 84 -3.90 -44.10 12.63
C THR A 84 -3.68 -43.26 13.90
N ALA A 85 -4.50 -42.22 14.09
CA ALA A 85 -5.55 -42.16 15.14
C ALA A 85 -6.22 -40.76 15.17
N SER A 86 -7.55 -40.78 15.20
CA SER A 86 -8.49 -39.66 15.15
C SER A 86 -8.29 -38.57 16.22
N THR A 87 -8.30 -37.28 15.85
CA THR A 87 -9.14 -36.20 16.42
C THR A 87 -9.00 -34.94 15.55
N THR A 88 -10.14 -34.29 15.30
CA THR A 88 -10.41 -33.13 14.43
C THR A 88 -9.54 -31.88 14.65
N THR A 89 -8.87 -31.41 13.58
CA THR A 89 -8.49 -30.00 13.39
C THR A 89 -8.55 -29.65 11.90
N SER A 90 -9.13 -28.49 11.64
CA SER A 90 -9.48 -27.91 10.34
C SER A 90 -8.28 -27.69 9.40
N SER A 91 -8.49 -28.10 8.15
CA SER A 91 -7.63 -28.03 6.98
C SER A 91 -7.06 -26.63 6.70
N ILE A 92 -5.72 -26.52 6.76
CA ILE A 92 -4.94 -25.48 6.07
C ILE A 92 -4.55 -26.07 4.70
N ALA A 93 -4.86 -25.37 3.62
CA ALA A 93 -4.50 -25.75 2.25
C ALA A 93 -2.97 -25.62 2.04
N PRO A 94 -2.35 -26.51 1.23
CA PRO A 94 -0.93 -26.43 0.89
C PRO A 94 -0.74 -25.52 -0.32
N LEU A 95 0.28 -24.66 -0.30
CA LEU A 95 0.80 -23.95 -1.47
C LEU A 95 2.30 -23.77 -1.31
N ASP A 96 3.03 -24.14 -2.36
CA ASP A 96 4.49 -24.19 -2.50
C ASP A 96 5.16 -22.79 -2.49
N SER A 97 4.98 -22.01 -1.41
CA SER A 97 5.81 -20.83 -1.13
C SER A 97 6.77 -21.15 0.01
N ALA A 98 8.07 -21.06 -0.26
CA ALA A 98 9.10 -21.14 0.77
C ALA A 98 8.76 -20.11 1.86
N SER A 99 8.51 -20.56 3.09
CA SER A 99 8.18 -19.68 4.20
C SER A 99 9.31 -18.67 4.45
N PHE A 100 9.01 -17.49 4.98
CA PHE A 100 10.03 -16.47 5.28
C PHE A 100 11.13 -17.03 6.21
N LEU A 101 10.75 -17.85 7.20
CA LEU A 101 11.70 -18.63 8.00
C LEU A 101 12.61 -19.54 7.16
N SER A 102 12.09 -20.24 6.15
CA SER A 102 12.92 -21.09 5.29
C SER A 102 13.94 -20.28 4.49
N ALA A 103 13.54 -19.11 3.97
CA ALA A 103 14.45 -18.19 3.27
C ALA A 103 15.53 -17.59 4.19
N LEU A 104 15.23 -17.43 5.48
CA LEU A 104 16.22 -17.00 6.49
C LEU A 104 17.24 -18.10 6.83
N LEU A 105 16.78 -19.35 6.96
CA LEU A 105 17.62 -20.49 7.37
C LEU A 105 18.45 -21.05 6.21
N GLU A 106 17.84 -21.12 5.02
CA GLU A 106 18.45 -21.61 3.79
C GLU A 106 18.35 -20.52 2.72
N PRO A 107 19.15 -19.45 2.83
CA PRO A 107 19.14 -18.36 1.87
C PRO A 107 19.48 -18.86 0.46
N GLU A 108 18.84 -18.25 -0.53
CA GLU A 108 19.05 -18.58 -1.93
C GLU A 108 20.52 -18.39 -2.33
N ARG A 109 20.99 -19.26 -3.23
CA ARG A 109 22.33 -19.14 -3.78
C ARG A 109 22.34 -18.05 -4.84
N THR A 110 23.18 -17.04 -4.65
CA THR A 110 23.33 -15.88 -5.52
C THR A 110 24.64 -15.97 -6.29
N VAL A 111 25.65 -15.16 -5.92
CA VAL A 111 26.99 -15.14 -6.50
C VAL A 111 27.90 -16.00 -5.63
N SER A 112 28.68 -16.89 -6.27
CA SER A 112 29.68 -17.70 -5.57
C SER A 112 30.99 -16.93 -5.43
N LEU A 113 31.41 -16.69 -4.20
CA LEU A 113 32.69 -16.07 -3.83
C LEU A 113 33.62 -17.17 -3.30
N GLU A 114 34.63 -17.52 -4.08
CA GLU A 114 35.62 -18.53 -3.70
C GLU A 114 36.66 -17.92 -2.77
N ASP A 115 36.89 -18.58 -1.64
CA ASP A 115 37.98 -18.32 -0.72
C ASP A 115 38.77 -19.62 -0.51
N THR A 116 40.02 -19.48 -0.07
CA THR A 116 40.96 -20.54 0.28
C THR A 116 40.38 -21.59 1.24
N THR A 117 39.40 -21.24 2.07
CA THR A 117 38.83 -22.12 3.12
C THR A 117 37.41 -22.60 2.83
N ARG A 118 36.64 -21.87 2.00
CA ARG A 118 35.23 -22.16 1.71
C ARG A 118 34.77 -21.37 0.49
N THR A 119 33.59 -21.73 -0.03
CA THR A 119 32.87 -20.92 -1.01
C THR A 119 31.67 -20.26 -0.34
N TYR A 120 31.60 -18.93 -0.36
CA TYR A 120 30.45 -18.18 0.13
C TYR A 120 29.50 -17.86 -1.01
N ALA A 121 28.31 -18.47 -1.03
CA ALA A 121 27.39 -18.41 -2.16
C ALA A 121 26.00 -17.82 -1.83
N THR A 122 25.82 -17.29 -0.62
CA THR A 122 24.51 -16.88 -0.09
C THR A 122 24.49 -15.40 0.31
N MET A 123 25.37 -14.58 -0.26
CA MET A 123 25.36 -13.14 -0.05
C MET A 123 24.14 -12.54 -0.75
N ASP A 124 23.34 -11.71 -0.08
CA ASP A 124 22.30 -10.96 -0.77
C ASP A 124 22.93 -9.78 -1.50
N VAL A 125 23.26 -9.94 -2.78
CA VAL A 125 24.03 -8.97 -3.59
C VAL A 125 23.09 -7.98 -4.27
N VAL A 126 23.48 -6.71 -4.34
CA VAL A 126 22.80 -5.68 -5.13
C VAL A 126 22.57 -6.15 -6.57
N GLU A 127 21.38 -5.89 -7.09
CA GLU A 127 21.03 -6.27 -8.45
C GLU A 127 21.93 -5.55 -9.47
N ARG A 128 22.09 -6.17 -10.65
CA ARG A 128 22.82 -5.51 -11.73
C ARG A 128 22.07 -4.26 -12.16
N CYS A 129 22.80 -3.27 -12.67
CA CYS A 129 22.21 -2.08 -13.26
C CYS A 129 21.19 -2.47 -14.34
N ASP A 130 19.98 -1.92 -14.25
CA ASP A 130 18.96 -2.14 -15.26
C ASP A 130 19.42 -1.52 -16.58
N VAL A 131 19.13 -2.21 -17.67
CA VAL A 131 19.42 -1.74 -19.03
C VAL A 131 18.11 -1.69 -19.79
N TYR A 132 17.71 -0.50 -20.23
CA TYR A 132 16.61 -0.35 -21.16
C TYR A 132 17.00 -0.93 -22.52
N ASP A 133 16.32 -1.99 -22.94
CA ASP A 133 16.48 -2.60 -24.26
C ASP A 133 15.28 -2.20 -25.16
N PRO A 134 15.49 -1.33 -26.16
CA PRO A 134 14.42 -0.91 -27.07
C PRO A 134 13.81 -2.05 -27.90
N SER A 135 14.47 -3.22 -27.97
CA SER A 135 13.96 -4.39 -28.69
C SER A 135 12.91 -5.17 -27.90
N LEU A 136 12.85 -4.99 -26.58
CA LEU A 136 11.85 -5.60 -25.72
C LEU A 136 10.59 -4.70 -25.69
N PRO A 137 9.41 -5.23 -26.05
CA PRO A 137 8.18 -4.45 -25.99
C PRO A 137 7.76 -4.21 -24.54
N ASN A 138 7.15 -3.05 -24.27
CA ASN A 138 6.58 -2.73 -22.96
C ASN A 138 5.43 -3.68 -22.57
N VAL A 139 4.66 -4.13 -23.55
CA VAL A 139 3.61 -5.13 -23.36
C VAL A 139 4.14 -6.45 -23.86
N ALA A 140 4.23 -7.45 -22.97
CA ALA A 140 4.48 -8.82 -23.40
C ALA A 140 3.33 -9.23 -24.32
N SER A 141 3.64 -9.68 -25.54
CA SER A 141 2.65 -10.27 -26.43
C SER A 141 1.88 -11.31 -25.62
N PRO A 142 0.53 -11.35 -25.68
CA PRO A 142 -0.23 -12.38 -24.98
C PRO A 142 0.40 -13.72 -25.38
N SER A 143 0.96 -14.43 -24.40
CA SER A 143 1.46 -15.76 -24.65
C SER A 143 0.32 -16.52 -25.32
N PRO A 144 0.56 -17.21 -26.45
CA PRO A 144 -0.46 -18.04 -27.05
C PRO A 144 -0.90 -18.98 -25.95
N SER A 145 -2.17 -18.86 -25.55
CA SER A 145 -2.81 -19.78 -24.63
C SER A 145 -2.39 -21.17 -25.07
N THR A 146 -1.72 -21.89 -24.18
CA THR A 146 -1.21 -23.24 -24.43
C THR A 146 -2.37 -24.07 -24.95
N ALA A 147 -2.36 -24.32 -26.26
CA ALA A 147 -3.24 -25.19 -27.04
C ALA A 147 -4.66 -25.38 -26.46
N GLY A 148 -5.61 -24.56 -26.91
CA GLY A 148 -7.01 -24.81 -26.56
C GLY A 148 -8.08 -23.97 -27.21
N HIS A 149 -7.89 -22.70 -27.56
CA HIS A 149 -8.98 -21.91 -28.15
C HIS A 149 -8.46 -20.89 -29.16
N GLY A 150 -8.72 -21.18 -30.44
CA GLY A 150 -8.27 -20.40 -31.58
C GLY A 150 -8.89 -19.01 -31.60
N VAL A 151 -8.02 -18.00 -31.50
CA VAL A 151 -8.29 -16.64 -31.98
C VAL A 151 -8.05 -16.68 -33.49
N ALA A 152 -9.10 -16.89 -34.27
CA ALA A 152 -9.06 -16.67 -35.71
C ALA A 152 -9.49 -15.22 -35.99
N GLN A 153 -8.50 -14.45 -36.37
CA GLN A 153 -8.55 -13.15 -37.05
C GLN A 153 -9.63 -13.16 -38.14
N TRP A 154 -10.64 -12.30 -38.01
CA TRP A 154 -11.68 -12.09 -39.04
C TRP A 154 -11.13 -11.16 -40.13
N GLU A 155 -10.72 -11.73 -41.26
CA GLU A 155 -10.79 -11.09 -42.57
C GLU A 155 -11.98 -11.69 -43.34
N LEU A 156 -12.65 -10.82 -44.12
CA LEU A 156 -13.81 -11.15 -44.94
C LEU A 156 -13.53 -12.30 -45.93
N ASP A 157 -14.42 -13.29 -46.00
CA ASP A 157 -15.17 -13.69 -47.22
C ASP A 157 -15.79 -15.09 -47.08
N GLY A 158 -17.01 -15.26 -47.63
CA GLY A 158 -17.41 -16.49 -48.33
C GLY A 158 -18.06 -17.65 -47.55
N GLU A 159 -19.34 -17.87 -47.85
CA GLU A 159 -20.19 -19.05 -47.63
C GLU A 159 -19.51 -20.44 -47.48
N SER A 160 -19.92 -21.22 -46.47
CA SER A 160 -20.58 -22.54 -46.63
C SER A 160 -20.62 -23.34 -45.31
N ALA A 161 -21.74 -24.05 -45.11
CA ALA A 161 -22.08 -24.85 -43.94
C ALA A 161 -21.35 -26.21 -43.87
N GLU A 162 -21.00 -26.67 -42.67
CA GLU A 162 -21.46 -27.95 -42.08
C GLU A 162 -20.91 -28.15 -40.65
N SER A 163 -21.67 -28.91 -39.87
CA SER A 163 -21.68 -29.01 -38.42
C SER A 163 -20.51 -29.77 -37.79
N THR A 164 -19.91 -29.18 -36.75
CA THR A 164 -19.46 -29.87 -35.53
C THR A 164 -19.70 -28.96 -34.34
N THR A 165 -20.49 -29.42 -33.38
CA THR A 165 -20.89 -28.72 -32.16
C THR A 165 -19.71 -28.49 -31.21
N THR A 166 -19.03 -27.37 -31.38
CA THR A 166 -18.30 -26.70 -30.31
C THR A 166 -19.18 -25.58 -29.78
N ALA A 167 -19.57 -25.63 -28.50
CA ALA A 167 -20.27 -24.52 -27.86
C ALA A 167 -19.48 -23.21 -28.10
N PRO A 168 -20.15 -22.08 -28.38
CA PRO A 168 -19.44 -20.81 -28.57
C PRO A 168 -18.64 -20.48 -27.31
N ALA A 169 -17.39 -20.03 -27.49
CA ALA A 169 -16.47 -19.69 -26.39
C ALA A 169 -17.05 -18.65 -25.41
N TYR A 170 -18.07 -17.90 -25.86
CA TYR A 170 -18.79 -16.89 -25.08
C TYR A 170 -20.29 -16.95 -25.41
N PRO A 171 -21.08 -17.74 -24.67
CA PRO A 171 -22.49 -18.01 -24.99
C PRO A 171 -23.39 -16.78 -24.84
N LEU A 172 -23.13 -15.88 -23.89
CA LEU A 172 -23.93 -14.69 -23.67
C LEU A 172 -23.70 -13.66 -24.77
N ARG A 173 -22.44 -13.39 -25.14
CA ARG A 173 -22.08 -12.52 -26.27
C ARG A 173 -22.67 -13.03 -27.59
N ALA A 174 -22.61 -14.35 -27.83
CA ALA A 174 -23.24 -14.95 -29.01
C ALA A 174 -24.77 -14.79 -29.01
N ALA A 175 -25.42 -15.01 -27.87
CA ALA A 175 -26.87 -14.83 -27.73
C ALA A 175 -27.28 -13.36 -27.90
N HIS A 176 -26.50 -12.41 -27.40
CA HIS A 176 -26.72 -10.98 -27.58
C HIS A 176 -26.67 -10.56 -29.06
N ALA A 177 -25.66 -11.02 -29.81
CA ALA A 177 -25.55 -10.80 -31.25
C ALA A 177 -26.74 -11.38 -32.04
N GLN A 178 -27.36 -12.45 -31.53
CA GLN A 178 -28.57 -13.06 -32.09
C GLN A 178 -29.87 -12.44 -31.60
N GLY A 179 -29.82 -11.39 -30.77
CA GLY A 179 -30.99 -10.73 -30.18
C GLY A 179 -31.68 -11.54 -29.07
N ARG A 180 -31.02 -12.56 -28.51
CA ARG A 180 -31.55 -13.49 -27.50
C ARG A 180 -31.02 -13.25 -26.09
N LEU A 181 -30.47 -12.07 -25.81
CA LEU A 181 -29.87 -11.72 -24.51
C LEU A 181 -30.80 -12.05 -23.32
N TRP A 182 -32.06 -11.67 -23.42
CA TRP A 182 -33.03 -11.80 -22.32
C TRP A 182 -33.36 -13.23 -21.93
N SER A 183 -33.15 -14.20 -22.83
CA SER A 183 -33.38 -15.62 -22.56
C SER A 183 -32.37 -16.22 -21.56
N HIS A 184 -31.22 -15.56 -21.39
CA HIS A 184 -30.16 -15.96 -20.46
C HIS A 184 -30.35 -15.41 -19.03
N PHE A 185 -31.30 -14.51 -18.80
CA PHE A 185 -31.59 -14.02 -17.45
C PHE A 185 -32.28 -15.10 -16.61
N VAL A 186 -31.78 -15.34 -15.40
CA VAL A 186 -32.38 -16.30 -14.47
C VAL A 186 -33.82 -15.88 -14.14
N GLY A 187 -34.78 -16.78 -14.41
CA GLY A 187 -36.21 -16.54 -14.22
C GLY A 187 -37.01 -16.28 -15.50
N ALA A 188 -36.36 -15.90 -16.62
CA ALA A 188 -37.03 -15.67 -17.91
C ALA A 188 -37.59 -16.95 -18.55
N GLN A 189 -37.00 -18.12 -18.25
CA GLN A 189 -37.50 -19.41 -18.72
C GLN A 189 -38.79 -19.86 -18.01
N LYS A 190 -39.03 -19.45 -16.76
CA LYS A 190 -40.27 -19.81 -16.04
C LYS A 190 -41.50 -19.10 -16.61
N THR A 191 -41.36 -17.83 -17.01
CA THR A 191 -42.42 -17.05 -17.65
C THR A 191 -42.70 -17.48 -19.10
N ALA A 192 -41.69 -17.94 -19.84
CA ALA A 192 -41.88 -18.47 -21.21
C ALA A 192 -42.68 -19.79 -21.24
N VAL A 193 -42.45 -20.67 -20.26
CA VAL A 193 -43.16 -21.97 -20.15
C VAL A 193 -44.62 -21.80 -19.72
N GLU A 194 -44.95 -20.79 -18.90
CA GLU A 194 -46.33 -20.49 -18.51
C GLU A 194 -47.10 -19.66 -19.56
N GLY A 195 -46.39 -18.96 -20.46
CA GLY A 195 -46.98 -18.03 -21.45
C GLY A 195 -47.16 -18.57 -22.87
N GLY A 196 -46.68 -19.77 -23.20
CA GLY A 196 -46.83 -20.36 -24.54
C GLY A 196 -46.12 -19.60 -25.67
N LEU A 197 -45.11 -18.79 -25.35
CA LEU A 197 -44.35 -18.00 -26.32
C LEU A 197 -43.07 -18.74 -26.76
N SER A 198 -42.73 -18.66 -28.05
CA SER A 198 -41.51 -19.28 -28.59
C SER A 198 -40.24 -18.69 -27.94
N GLU A 199 -39.17 -19.50 -27.83
CA GLU A 199 -37.88 -19.13 -27.22
C GLU A 199 -37.24 -17.84 -27.76
N SER A 200 -37.68 -17.30 -28.91
CA SER A 200 -37.16 -16.07 -29.50
C SER A 200 -37.77 -14.77 -28.95
N ALA A 201 -38.73 -14.81 -28.02
CA ALA A 201 -39.46 -13.64 -27.52
C ALA A 201 -39.37 -13.47 -25.99
N ALA A 202 -38.20 -13.74 -25.40
CA ALA A 202 -37.96 -13.43 -23.99
C ALA A 202 -37.92 -11.90 -23.82
N GLU A 203 -38.80 -11.36 -22.98
CA GLU A 203 -38.81 -9.94 -22.61
C GLU A 203 -37.74 -9.64 -21.55
N PRO A 204 -37.22 -8.39 -21.49
CA PRO A 204 -36.31 -7.97 -20.43
C PRO A 204 -36.95 -8.12 -19.05
N PRO A 205 -36.16 -8.47 -18.00
CA PRO A 205 -36.69 -8.57 -16.64
C PRO A 205 -37.42 -7.29 -16.21
N ALA A 206 -38.60 -7.43 -15.61
CA ALA A 206 -39.44 -6.30 -15.21
C ALA A 206 -38.70 -5.29 -14.30
N TRP A 207 -37.88 -5.80 -13.37
CA TRP A 207 -37.06 -4.96 -12.49
C TRP A 207 -36.04 -4.13 -13.27
N PHE A 208 -35.45 -4.69 -14.33
CA PHE A 208 -34.43 -4.02 -15.14
C PHE A 208 -35.06 -2.93 -16.01
N VAL A 209 -36.23 -3.21 -16.61
CA VAL A 209 -37.01 -2.21 -17.35
C VAL A 209 -37.41 -1.06 -16.44
N GLN A 210 -37.89 -1.36 -15.23
CA GLN A 210 -38.26 -0.33 -14.27
C GLN A 210 -37.05 0.51 -13.86
N LEU A 211 -35.91 -0.13 -13.58
CA LEU A 211 -34.66 0.56 -13.27
C LEU A 211 -34.23 1.50 -14.41
N CYS A 212 -34.20 1.02 -15.65
CA CYS A 212 -33.84 1.86 -16.81
C CYS A 212 -34.81 3.03 -16.98
N ARG A 213 -36.13 2.83 -16.79
CA ARG A 213 -37.10 3.92 -16.83
C ARG A 213 -36.84 4.96 -15.74
N ASP A 214 -36.63 4.50 -14.51
CA ASP A 214 -36.40 5.39 -13.36
C ASP A 214 -35.07 6.16 -13.49
N LEU A 215 -34.01 5.54 -14.02
CA LEU A 215 -32.75 6.21 -14.33
C LEU A 215 -32.93 7.26 -15.44
N TYR A 216 -33.66 6.93 -16.50
CA TYR A 216 -33.89 7.81 -17.66
C TYR A 216 -34.75 9.04 -17.31
N PHE A 217 -35.90 8.81 -16.65
CA PHE A 217 -36.84 9.88 -16.29
C PHE A 217 -36.49 10.57 -14.97
N ARG A 218 -35.44 10.11 -14.30
CA ARG A 218 -35.02 10.54 -12.97
C ARG A 218 -36.10 10.39 -11.89
N THR A 219 -37.09 9.53 -12.10
CA THR A 219 -38.21 9.31 -11.19
C THR A 219 -37.85 8.30 -10.10
N ASP A 220 -38.20 8.62 -8.85
CA ASP A 220 -38.17 7.64 -7.76
C ASP A 220 -39.57 7.01 -7.67
N SER A 221 -39.78 5.85 -8.29
CA SER A 221 -41.07 5.15 -8.24
C SER A 221 -41.40 4.56 -6.85
N THR A 222 -40.43 4.55 -5.93
CA THR A 222 -40.49 3.95 -4.58
C THR A 222 -40.58 4.97 -3.45
N VAL A 223 -41.30 6.09 -3.62
CA VAL A 223 -41.47 7.15 -2.60
C VAL A 223 -42.22 6.68 -1.32
N ALA A 224 -42.64 5.42 -1.22
CA ALA A 224 -43.38 4.93 -0.05
C ALA A 224 -42.52 4.49 1.15
N ASP A 225 -41.26 4.07 0.97
CA ASP A 225 -40.48 3.51 2.10
C ASP A 225 -39.20 4.29 2.43
N LYS A 226 -39.19 4.80 3.66
CA LYS A 226 -38.15 5.62 4.30
C LYS A 226 -36.75 5.05 4.14
N ARG A 227 -35.77 5.91 3.83
CA ARG A 227 -34.31 5.81 4.08
C ARG A 227 -33.83 4.39 4.47
N VAL A 228 -33.85 3.45 3.53
CA VAL A 228 -33.14 2.18 3.71
C VAL A 228 -31.71 2.47 3.28
N ALA A 229 -30.80 2.61 4.25
CA ALA A 229 -29.38 2.53 3.96
C ALA A 229 -29.14 1.20 3.23
N ASP A 230 -28.53 1.24 2.04
CA ASP A 230 -28.22 0.00 1.35
C ASP A 230 -27.25 -0.82 2.17
N ASN A 231 -27.69 -2.04 2.47
CA ASN A 231 -26.87 -3.02 3.11
C ASN A 231 -26.07 -3.73 2.02
N PHE A 232 -24.99 -3.09 1.57
CA PHE A 232 -24.06 -3.62 0.58
C PHE A 232 -23.62 -5.06 0.90
N ASP A 233 -23.50 -5.38 2.19
CA ASP A 233 -23.08 -6.71 2.63
C ASP A 233 -24.11 -7.78 2.22
N VAL A 234 -25.42 -7.50 2.33
CA VAL A 234 -26.48 -8.42 1.91
C VAL A 234 -26.49 -8.59 0.38
N VAL A 235 -26.25 -7.51 -0.36
CA VAL A 235 -26.21 -7.56 -1.84
C VAL A 235 -24.98 -8.34 -2.31
N THR A 236 -23.83 -8.11 -1.69
CA THR A 236 -22.58 -8.82 -1.97
C THR A 236 -22.77 -10.33 -1.74
N GLN A 237 -23.39 -10.71 -0.61
CA GLN A 237 -23.70 -12.12 -0.32
C GLN A 237 -24.60 -12.76 -1.37
N ALA A 238 -25.63 -12.05 -1.83
CA ALA A 238 -26.57 -12.56 -2.81
C ALA A 238 -25.94 -12.77 -4.21
N SER A 239 -24.92 -12.00 -4.57
CA SER A 239 -24.21 -12.13 -5.85
C SER A 239 -23.05 -13.13 -5.84
N ASP A 240 -22.53 -13.49 -4.67
CA ASP A 240 -21.31 -14.29 -4.54
C ASP A 240 -21.59 -15.72 -4.06
N LEU A 241 -21.27 -16.70 -4.90
CA LEU A 241 -21.28 -18.12 -4.50
C LEU A 241 -20.25 -18.44 -3.40
N LEU A 242 -19.18 -17.63 -3.28
CA LEU A 242 -18.13 -17.78 -2.26
C LEU A 242 -18.47 -17.09 -0.92
N ALA A 243 -19.42 -16.16 -0.91
CA ALA A 243 -19.86 -15.46 0.30
C ALA A 243 -20.73 -16.36 1.20
N ASP A 244 -21.44 -17.34 0.62
CA ASP A 244 -22.25 -18.31 1.36
C ASP A 244 -21.42 -19.18 2.33
N GLN A 245 -20.16 -19.51 1.99
CA GLN A 245 -19.27 -20.23 2.91
C GLN A 245 -18.78 -19.36 4.08
N ALA A 246 -18.54 -18.07 3.84
CA ALA A 246 -18.14 -17.12 4.89
C ALA A 246 -19.30 -16.75 5.82
N ALA A 247 -20.52 -16.66 5.28
CA ALA A 247 -21.74 -16.49 6.07
C ALA A 247 -22.06 -17.73 6.93
N ALA A 248 -21.78 -18.94 6.42
CA ALA A 248 -21.92 -20.18 7.19
C ALA A 248 -20.92 -20.28 8.36
N GLU A 249 -19.69 -19.80 8.18
CA GLU A 249 -18.69 -19.71 9.27
C GLU A 249 -19.05 -18.65 10.31
N ALA A 250 -19.61 -17.51 9.89
CA ALA A 250 -20.07 -16.45 10.80
C ALA A 250 -21.39 -16.78 11.53
N ALA A 251 -22.26 -17.59 10.92
CA ALA A 251 -23.51 -18.05 11.51
C ALA A 251 -23.30 -19.12 12.61
N GLY A 252 -22.09 -19.69 12.73
CA GLY A 252 -21.73 -20.62 13.79
C GLY A 252 -21.65 -20.02 15.20
N SER A 253 -21.74 -18.69 15.36
CA SER A 253 -21.60 -18.01 16.66
C SER A 253 -22.83 -17.21 17.13
N SER A 254 -24.02 -17.40 16.54
CA SER A 254 -25.22 -16.66 16.97
C SER A 254 -26.49 -17.49 16.79
N GLY A 255 -27.19 -17.73 17.90
CA GLY A 255 -28.39 -18.55 17.98
C GLY A 255 -29.68 -17.85 17.49
N SER A 256 -30.35 -18.52 16.55
CA SER A 256 -31.79 -18.73 16.32
C SER A 256 -32.90 -17.70 16.67
N ARG A 257 -33.88 -17.69 15.73
CA ARG A 257 -35.30 -17.21 15.72
C ARG A 257 -35.50 -15.78 15.18
N SER A 258 -36.50 -15.47 14.33
CA SER A 258 -37.77 -16.13 13.96
C SER A 258 -38.20 -15.70 12.55
N GLY A 259 -38.99 -16.55 11.89
CA GLY A 259 -39.49 -16.35 10.52
C GLY A 259 -40.52 -15.23 10.35
N VAL A 260 -40.59 -14.72 9.12
CA VAL A 260 -41.67 -13.88 8.61
C VAL A 260 -42.04 -14.37 7.22
N THR A 261 -43.31 -14.71 7.06
CA THR A 261 -44.01 -15.12 5.83
C THR A 261 -44.09 -13.99 4.80
N PRO A 262 -44.09 -14.30 3.49
CA PRO A 262 -44.19 -13.29 2.42
C PRO A 262 -45.65 -12.80 2.25
N PRO A 263 -45.89 -11.51 1.93
CA PRO A 263 -47.20 -11.07 1.47
C PRO A 263 -47.33 -11.24 -0.07
N PRO A 264 -48.57 -11.35 -0.59
CA PRO A 264 -48.86 -11.68 -1.98
C PRO A 264 -48.82 -10.46 -2.91
N ALA A 265 -48.74 -10.76 -4.20
CA ALA A 265 -48.70 -9.83 -5.32
C ALA A 265 -50.04 -9.09 -5.58
N GLY A 266 -49.91 -7.86 -6.11
CA GLY A 266 -50.92 -7.20 -6.94
C GLY A 266 -51.28 -5.77 -6.49
N VAL A 267 -51.02 -4.77 -7.34
CA VAL A 267 -52.01 -4.01 -8.14
C VAL A 267 -51.23 -3.02 -9.04
N PHE A 268 -51.47 -3.09 -10.35
CA PHE A 268 -51.01 -2.10 -11.34
C PHE A 268 -51.72 -0.76 -11.13
N SER A 269 -50.97 0.34 -11.08
CA SER A 269 -51.53 1.71 -11.10
C SER A 269 -51.04 2.47 -12.33
N ALA A 270 -51.96 3.23 -12.91
CA ALA A 270 -51.87 3.81 -14.25
C ALA A 270 -50.80 4.91 -14.39
N ALA A 271 -50.16 4.90 -15.56
CA ALA A 271 -49.13 5.85 -15.96
C ALA A 271 -49.66 7.30 -16.04
N THR A 272 -49.03 8.20 -15.29
CA THR A 272 -49.05 9.63 -15.56
C THR A 272 -47.85 10.00 -16.43
N SER A 273 -48.10 10.76 -17.49
CA SER A 273 -47.09 11.21 -18.45
C SER A 273 -46.10 12.16 -17.79
N ALA A 274 -44.89 11.69 -17.51
CA ALA A 274 -43.78 12.54 -17.07
C ALA A 274 -43.16 13.24 -18.29
N GLN A 275 -43.35 14.56 -18.38
CA GLN A 275 -42.63 15.41 -19.33
C GLN A 275 -41.14 15.49 -18.94
N ARG A 276 -40.27 15.53 -19.95
CA ARG A 276 -38.84 15.82 -19.80
C ARG A 276 -38.70 17.19 -19.12
N ALA A 277 -38.15 17.22 -17.92
CA ALA A 277 -37.73 18.45 -17.25
C ALA A 277 -36.24 18.67 -17.55
N ASP A 278 -35.93 19.12 -18.76
CA ASP A 278 -34.66 19.78 -19.07
C ASP A 278 -35.02 21.11 -19.72
N ASP A 279 -34.58 22.20 -19.07
CA ASP A 279 -34.32 23.55 -19.57
C ASP A 279 -34.56 24.55 -18.43
N SER A 280 -33.57 24.80 -17.54
CA SER A 280 -33.38 26.12 -16.84
C SER A 280 -32.50 26.15 -15.56
N LEU A 281 -31.83 25.07 -15.12
CA LEU A 281 -30.94 25.16 -13.93
C LEU A 281 -29.48 24.85 -14.31
N GLU A 282 -28.60 25.84 -14.18
CA GLU A 282 -27.15 25.62 -14.19
C GLU A 282 -26.78 24.78 -12.96
N VAL A 283 -26.60 23.46 -13.14
CA VAL A 283 -26.21 22.53 -12.07
C VAL A 283 -24.69 22.36 -12.11
N ASP A 284 -24.04 22.37 -10.94
CA ASP A 284 -22.60 22.12 -10.84
C ASP A 284 -22.28 20.69 -11.36
N PRO A 285 -21.46 20.57 -12.41
CA PRO A 285 -21.19 19.29 -13.04
C PRO A 285 -20.43 18.29 -12.14
N TYR A 286 -19.81 18.73 -11.03
CA TYR A 286 -19.25 17.80 -10.03
C TYR A 286 -20.31 17.07 -9.22
N THR A 287 -21.44 17.72 -8.99
CA THR A 287 -22.56 17.19 -8.19
C THR A 287 -23.63 16.51 -9.03
N TRP A 288 -23.59 16.77 -10.34
CA TRP A 288 -24.51 16.18 -11.30
C TRP A 288 -24.22 14.70 -11.53
N LEU A 289 -25.28 13.90 -11.57
CA LEU A 289 -25.20 12.46 -11.83
C LEU A 289 -25.85 12.17 -13.20
N PRO A 290 -25.05 12.08 -14.29
CA PRO A 290 -25.55 11.66 -15.59
C PRO A 290 -25.81 10.15 -15.62
N PHE A 291 -26.80 9.75 -16.43
CA PHE A 291 -27.12 8.35 -16.70
C PHE A 291 -27.35 8.21 -18.21
N ASP A 292 -26.30 7.80 -18.91
CA ASP A 292 -26.32 7.58 -20.35
C ASP A 292 -26.65 6.11 -20.59
N LEU A 293 -27.95 5.83 -20.74
CA LEU A 293 -28.44 4.49 -21.05
C LEU A 293 -28.09 4.13 -22.49
N LEU A 294 -27.54 2.94 -22.68
CA LEU A 294 -27.24 2.39 -24.00
C LEU A 294 -28.48 1.70 -24.59
N ASP A 295 -28.56 1.67 -25.91
CA ASP A 295 -29.51 0.79 -26.59
C ASP A 295 -29.05 -0.66 -26.48
N VAL A 296 -29.99 -1.61 -26.58
CA VAL A 296 -29.67 -3.05 -26.44
C VAL A 296 -28.57 -3.49 -27.40
N LYS A 297 -28.56 -2.98 -28.64
CA LYS A 297 -27.53 -3.26 -29.65
C LYS A 297 -26.13 -2.75 -29.26
N ASP A 298 -26.06 -1.75 -28.39
CA ASP A 298 -24.83 -1.06 -27.98
C ASP A 298 -24.33 -1.53 -26.61
N TYR A 299 -25.01 -2.51 -25.99
CA TYR A 299 -24.54 -3.11 -24.74
C TYR A 299 -23.19 -3.78 -24.91
N GLY A 300 -22.29 -3.52 -23.95
CA GLY A 300 -21.00 -4.20 -23.87
C GLY A 300 -21.19 -5.55 -23.18
N VAL A 301 -21.20 -6.63 -23.94
CA VAL A 301 -21.36 -8.00 -23.42
C VAL A 301 -20.03 -8.76 -23.51
N GLY A 302 -19.57 -9.29 -22.39
CA GLY A 302 -18.39 -10.15 -22.36
C GLY A 302 -17.76 -10.28 -20.97
N PRO A 303 -16.66 -11.06 -20.87
CA PRO A 303 -15.93 -11.18 -19.63
C PRO A 303 -15.15 -9.91 -19.29
N TYR A 304 -14.65 -9.85 -18.07
CA TYR A 304 -13.71 -8.80 -17.68
C TYR A 304 -12.35 -9.03 -18.36
N GLU A 305 -11.90 -8.03 -19.13
CA GLU A 305 -10.60 -8.05 -19.79
C GLU A 305 -9.61 -7.20 -18.99
N PHE A 306 -8.54 -7.83 -18.50
CA PHE A 306 -7.47 -7.11 -17.81
C PHE A 306 -6.73 -6.18 -18.79
N PRO A 307 -6.29 -4.99 -18.34
CA PRO A 307 -5.40 -4.15 -19.15
C PRO A 307 -4.16 -4.93 -19.60
N PRO A 308 -3.64 -4.70 -20.82
CA PRO A 308 -2.50 -5.43 -21.35
C PRO A 308 -1.22 -5.24 -20.53
N THR A 309 -1.13 -4.14 -19.78
CA THR A 309 -0.02 -3.83 -18.87
C THR A 309 -0.16 -4.46 -17.49
N ALA A 310 -1.26 -5.16 -17.20
CA ALA A 310 -1.52 -5.75 -15.89
C ALA A 310 -0.71 -7.05 -15.70
N THR A 311 0.25 -7.01 -14.78
CA THR A 311 1.23 -8.09 -14.51
C THR A 311 0.74 -9.16 -13.53
N TYR A 312 -0.58 -9.28 -13.31
CA TYR A 312 -1.15 -10.29 -12.43
C TYR A 312 -0.83 -11.72 -12.87
N THR A 313 -0.51 -12.59 -11.92
CA THR A 313 -0.35 -14.04 -12.16
C THR A 313 -1.70 -14.69 -12.52
N LEU A 314 -1.68 -15.92 -13.04
CA LEU A 314 -2.91 -16.65 -13.37
C LEU A 314 -3.82 -16.82 -12.15
N GLU A 315 -3.26 -17.24 -11.02
CA GLU A 315 -4.00 -17.43 -9.76
C GLU A 315 -4.63 -16.12 -9.27
N GLN A 316 -3.88 -15.02 -9.37
CA GLN A 316 -4.41 -13.71 -9.02
C GLN A 316 -5.53 -13.28 -9.95
N ARG A 317 -5.39 -13.49 -11.27
CA ARG A 317 -6.47 -13.18 -12.23
C ARG A 317 -7.74 -13.98 -11.92
N VAL A 318 -7.60 -15.26 -11.59
CA VAL A 318 -8.73 -16.11 -11.16
C VAL A 318 -9.39 -15.54 -9.90
N ASN A 319 -8.61 -15.19 -8.87
CA ASN A 319 -9.14 -14.60 -7.63
C ASN A 319 -9.79 -13.23 -7.85
N LEU A 320 -9.19 -12.37 -8.70
CA LEU A 320 -9.71 -11.06 -9.06
C LEU A 320 -11.03 -11.16 -9.86
N CYS A 321 -11.22 -12.27 -10.58
CA CYS A 321 -12.46 -12.64 -11.29
C CYS A 321 -13.36 -13.58 -10.46
N LEU A 322 -13.21 -13.64 -9.13
CA LEU A 322 -14.07 -14.42 -8.22
C LEU A 322 -14.15 -15.93 -8.56
N GLY A 323 -13.05 -16.49 -9.06
CA GLY A 323 -12.97 -17.90 -9.48
C GLY A 323 -13.53 -18.19 -10.87
N GLN A 324 -14.08 -17.19 -11.57
CA GLN A 324 -14.76 -17.36 -12.86
C GLN A 324 -14.25 -16.33 -13.89
N PRO A 325 -13.07 -16.55 -14.51
CA PRO A 325 -12.48 -15.61 -15.48
C PRO A 325 -13.32 -15.43 -16.75
N ASP A 326 -14.01 -16.48 -17.19
CA ASP A 326 -14.83 -16.46 -18.41
C ASP A 326 -16.27 -15.96 -18.16
N LYS A 327 -16.59 -15.53 -16.94
CA LYS A 327 -17.94 -15.04 -16.61
C LYS A 327 -18.23 -13.76 -17.37
N GLU A 328 -19.31 -13.78 -18.15
CA GLU A 328 -19.74 -12.63 -18.96
C GLU A 328 -20.70 -11.72 -18.19
N TYR A 329 -20.50 -10.41 -18.32
CA TYR A 329 -21.33 -9.36 -17.76
C TYR A 329 -21.89 -8.46 -18.86
N VAL A 330 -22.94 -7.71 -18.55
CA VAL A 330 -23.58 -6.77 -19.49
C VAL A 330 -23.42 -5.34 -18.99
N HIS A 331 -22.61 -4.54 -19.68
CA HIS A 331 -22.55 -3.09 -19.48
C HIS A 331 -23.68 -2.40 -20.26
N PHE A 332 -24.58 -1.74 -19.53
CA PHE A 332 -25.80 -1.16 -20.09
C PHE A 332 -25.92 0.36 -19.94
N CYS A 333 -25.11 0.99 -19.08
CA CYS A 333 -25.18 2.42 -18.80
C CYS A 333 -23.83 2.98 -18.37
N SER A 334 -23.48 4.14 -18.93
CA SER A 334 -22.38 4.98 -18.47
C SER A 334 -22.91 6.07 -17.54
N THR A 335 -22.17 6.37 -16.48
CA THR A 335 -22.59 7.32 -15.44
C THR A 335 -21.45 8.27 -15.05
N TYR A 336 -21.46 8.78 -13.82
CA TYR A 336 -20.53 9.78 -13.27
C TYR A 336 -19.09 9.64 -13.79
N CYS A 337 -18.52 10.78 -14.21
CA CYS A 337 -17.18 10.82 -14.79
C CYS A 337 -16.13 11.23 -13.76
N PHE A 338 -14.96 10.62 -13.85
CA PHE A 338 -13.76 10.99 -13.08
C PHE A 338 -12.71 11.64 -13.97
N PRO A 339 -11.89 12.58 -13.44
CA PRO A 339 -10.82 13.18 -14.21
C PRO A 339 -9.77 12.13 -14.58
N GLN A 340 -9.10 12.33 -15.72
CA GLN A 340 -8.00 11.47 -16.11
C GLN A 340 -6.81 11.68 -15.17
N ARG A 341 -6.02 10.62 -15.01
CA ARG A 341 -4.84 10.60 -14.15
C ARG A 341 -3.87 11.78 -14.34
N TRP A 342 -3.59 12.13 -15.59
CA TRP A 342 -2.57 13.13 -15.94
C TRP A 342 -3.08 14.57 -15.89
N GLN A 343 -4.39 14.75 -15.71
CA GLN A 343 -4.99 16.07 -15.52
C GLN A 343 -4.75 16.59 -14.11
N ILE A 344 -5.06 17.87 -13.88
CA ILE A 344 -5.05 18.45 -12.55
C ILE A 344 -6.07 17.68 -11.67
N PRO A 345 -5.75 17.31 -10.42
CA PRO A 345 -6.64 16.50 -9.58
C PRO A 345 -8.03 17.08 -9.33
N THR A 346 -8.17 18.40 -9.46
CA THR A 346 -9.42 19.16 -9.32
C THR A 346 -10.02 19.56 -10.68
N SER A 347 -9.78 18.75 -11.72
CA SER A 347 -10.38 18.90 -13.04
C SER A 347 -11.72 18.17 -13.15
N MET A 348 -12.53 18.62 -14.12
CA MET A 348 -13.79 17.97 -14.47
C MET A 348 -13.60 16.50 -14.87
N GLY A 349 -14.60 15.68 -14.58
CA GLY A 349 -14.63 14.29 -14.99
C GLY A 349 -14.69 14.12 -16.51
N THR A 350 -13.89 13.19 -17.04
CA THR A 350 -13.84 12.86 -18.47
C THR A 350 -14.02 11.38 -18.76
N GLN A 351 -13.63 10.50 -17.82
CA GLN A 351 -13.80 9.05 -17.96
C GLN A 351 -15.05 8.58 -17.19
N PRO A 352 -16.10 8.08 -17.87
CA PRO A 352 -17.33 7.64 -17.21
C PRO A 352 -17.14 6.30 -16.50
N ALA A 353 -17.76 6.18 -15.32
CA ALA A 353 -17.96 4.89 -14.66
C ALA A 353 -19.04 4.07 -15.38
N ARG A 354 -19.00 2.74 -15.22
CA ARG A 354 -19.87 1.78 -15.91
C ARG A 354 -20.80 1.07 -14.94
N LEU A 355 -22.06 0.91 -15.32
CA LEU A 355 -23.02 0.05 -14.63
C LEU A 355 -23.16 -1.27 -15.38
N LEU A 356 -22.95 -2.37 -14.66
CA LEU A 356 -23.01 -3.73 -15.19
C LEU A 356 -24.08 -4.55 -14.48
N VAL A 357 -24.61 -5.55 -15.17
CA VAL A 357 -25.50 -6.56 -14.62
C VAL A 357 -24.99 -7.96 -14.97
N ASP A 358 -25.17 -8.89 -14.03
CA ASP A 358 -24.93 -10.31 -14.24
C ASP A 358 -26.26 -11.02 -14.55
N PRO A 359 -26.48 -11.51 -15.78
CA PRO A 359 -27.71 -12.21 -16.15
C PRO A 359 -27.84 -13.59 -15.48
N SER A 360 -26.73 -14.18 -15.02
CA SER A 360 -26.72 -15.48 -14.34
C SER A 360 -27.06 -15.40 -12.85
N CYS A 361 -27.14 -14.19 -12.29
CA CYS A 361 -27.44 -14.01 -10.87
C CYS A 361 -28.95 -14.20 -10.60
N PRO A 362 -29.34 -15.06 -9.63
CA PRO A 362 -30.76 -15.30 -9.32
C PRO A 362 -31.42 -14.10 -8.63
N THR A 363 -30.62 -13.28 -7.93
CA THR A 363 -31.07 -12.05 -7.30
C THR A 363 -30.66 -10.85 -8.15
N PRO A 364 -31.51 -9.83 -8.30
CA PRO A 364 -31.17 -8.69 -9.12
C PRO A 364 -30.10 -7.84 -8.42
N VAL A 365 -28.93 -7.71 -9.04
CA VAL A 365 -27.77 -6.95 -8.54
C VAL A 365 -27.20 -6.11 -9.68
N VAL A 366 -26.83 -4.87 -9.37
CA VAL A 366 -26.13 -3.96 -10.29
C VAL A 366 -24.74 -3.69 -9.76
N PHE A 367 -23.73 -3.83 -10.61
CA PHE A 367 -22.33 -3.57 -10.27
C PHE A 367 -21.90 -2.22 -10.81
N LEU A 368 -21.25 -1.41 -9.98
CA LEU A 368 -20.58 -0.17 -10.41
C LEU A 368 -19.08 -0.42 -10.55
N GLN A 369 -18.58 -0.24 -11.77
CA GLN A 369 -17.15 -0.25 -12.11
C GLN A 369 -16.68 1.19 -12.32
N LEU A 370 -15.74 1.64 -11.49
CA LEU A 370 -15.25 3.03 -11.51
C LEU A 370 -14.34 3.33 -12.72
N SER A 371 -13.50 2.37 -13.11
CA SER A 371 -12.62 2.41 -14.29
C SER A 371 -12.46 0.98 -14.85
N PRO A 372 -12.13 0.78 -16.14
CA PRO A 372 -11.76 -0.52 -16.69
C PRO A 372 -10.66 -1.25 -15.90
N ASP A 373 -9.82 -0.54 -15.16
CA ASP A 373 -8.75 -1.14 -14.34
C ASP A 373 -9.28 -1.85 -13.07
N PHE A 374 -10.57 -1.69 -12.72
CA PHE A 374 -11.18 -2.36 -11.58
C PHE A 374 -11.66 -3.75 -11.99
N PRO A 375 -11.13 -4.83 -11.37
CA PRO A 375 -11.62 -6.19 -11.58
C PRO A 375 -12.92 -6.48 -10.82
N PRO A 376 -13.65 -7.55 -11.18
CA PRO A 376 -14.94 -7.90 -10.59
C PRO A 376 -14.96 -8.00 -9.06
N VAL A 377 -13.87 -8.46 -8.44
CA VAL A 377 -13.75 -8.54 -6.97
C VAL A 377 -13.85 -7.17 -6.28
N MET A 378 -13.67 -6.05 -6.99
CA MET A 378 -13.76 -4.69 -6.46
C MET A 378 -14.87 -3.85 -7.09
N TRP A 379 -15.76 -4.47 -7.90
CA TRP A 379 -16.96 -3.78 -8.36
C TRP A 379 -17.94 -3.62 -7.20
N LEU A 380 -18.55 -2.44 -7.09
CA LEU A 380 -19.45 -2.10 -5.98
C LEU A 380 -20.83 -2.73 -6.25
N PRO A 381 -21.29 -3.73 -5.48
CA PRO A 381 -22.56 -4.38 -5.70
C PRO A 381 -23.68 -3.57 -5.04
N MET A 382 -24.71 -3.22 -5.80
CA MET A 382 -25.81 -2.37 -5.36
C MET A 382 -27.15 -3.04 -5.61
N LYS A 383 -28.14 -2.66 -4.81
CA LYS A 383 -29.53 -3.01 -5.10
C LYS A 383 -29.95 -2.39 -6.44
N PRO A 384 -30.85 -3.03 -7.18
CA PRO A 384 -31.35 -2.57 -8.47
C PRO A 384 -32.39 -1.45 -8.27
N SER A 385 -32.03 -0.40 -7.53
CA SER A 385 -32.89 0.76 -7.28
C SER A 385 -32.14 2.05 -7.57
N VAL A 386 -32.85 3.05 -8.11
CA VAL A 386 -32.25 4.35 -8.44
C VAL A 386 -31.74 5.07 -7.19
N THR A 387 -32.45 4.96 -6.07
CA THR A 387 -32.03 5.52 -4.80
C THR A 387 -30.70 4.94 -4.33
N ALA A 388 -30.49 3.62 -4.50
CA ALA A 388 -29.23 2.97 -4.16
C ALA A 388 -28.08 3.48 -5.02
N ILE A 389 -28.26 3.39 -6.34
CA ILE A 389 -27.25 3.81 -7.32
C ILE A 389 -26.88 5.29 -7.13
N ARG A 390 -27.87 6.17 -6.97
CA ARG A 390 -27.64 7.60 -6.67
C ARG A 390 -26.96 7.80 -5.32
N GLY A 391 -27.32 7.03 -4.29
CA GLY A 391 -26.69 7.10 -2.97
C GLY A 391 -25.19 6.81 -3.02
N VAL A 392 -24.79 5.81 -3.80
CA VAL A 392 -23.37 5.47 -4.01
C VAL A 392 -22.67 6.56 -4.81
N LEU A 393 -23.19 6.90 -6.00
CA LEU A 393 -22.57 7.87 -6.89
C LEU A 393 -22.49 9.27 -6.27
N SER A 394 -23.52 9.69 -5.53
CA SER A 394 -23.51 10.97 -4.81
C SER A 394 -22.41 11.04 -3.75
N SER A 395 -21.99 9.90 -3.18
CA SER A 395 -20.89 9.86 -2.22
C SER A 395 -19.55 10.19 -2.90
N PHE A 396 -19.30 9.62 -4.07
CA PHE A 396 -18.12 9.95 -4.90
C PHE A 396 -18.17 11.39 -5.40
N ALA A 397 -19.34 11.85 -5.86
CA ALA A 397 -19.55 13.21 -6.35
C ALA A 397 -19.30 14.26 -5.24
N THR A 398 -19.85 14.02 -4.05
CA THR A 398 -19.64 14.87 -2.87
C THR A 398 -18.16 14.96 -2.52
N GLN A 399 -17.47 13.82 -2.53
CA GLN A 399 -16.04 13.79 -2.19
C GLN A 399 -15.17 14.50 -3.25
N ALA A 400 -15.50 14.34 -4.53
CA ALA A 400 -14.83 15.08 -5.60
C ALA A 400 -15.09 16.60 -5.50
N PHE A 401 -16.31 17.00 -5.18
CA PHE A 401 -16.68 18.39 -4.93
C PHE A 401 -15.91 18.98 -3.75
N LEU A 402 -15.89 18.31 -2.59
CA LEU A 402 -15.15 18.76 -1.41
C LEU A 402 -13.65 18.90 -1.70
N HIS A 403 -13.06 17.92 -2.38
CA HIS A 403 -11.66 17.99 -2.79
C HIS A 403 -11.38 19.20 -3.69
N ARG A 404 -12.27 19.52 -4.63
CA ARG A 404 -12.16 20.72 -5.48
C ARG A 404 -12.20 21.98 -4.64
N GLU A 405 -13.20 22.15 -3.78
CA GLU A 405 -13.36 23.36 -2.96
C GLU A 405 -12.15 23.62 -2.06
N GLU A 406 -11.57 22.56 -1.50
CA GLU A 406 -10.43 22.67 -0.59
C GLU A 406 -9.08 22.87 -1.31
N GLN A 407 -8.86 22.18 -2.43
CA GLN A 407 -7.51 22.05 -3.02
C GLN A 407 -7.34 22.79 -4.35
N HIS A 408 -8.41 23.26 -4.99
CA HIS A 408 -8.32 23.86 -6.33
C HIS A 408 -7.43 25.10 -6.35
N ALA A 409 -7.53 25.98 -5.35
CA ALA A 409 -6.70 27.18 -5.26
C ALA A 409 -5.20 26.84 -5.16
N VAL A 410 -4.86 25.77 -4.43
CA VAL A 410 -3.48 25.30 -4.27
C VAL A 410 -2.93 24.78 -5.60
N PHE A 411 -3.70 23.97 -6.31
CA PHE A 411 -3.28 23.46 -7.62
C PHE A 411 -3.22 24.56 -8.69
N ALA A 412 -4.15 25.50 -8.69
CA ALA A 412 -4.13 26.65 -9.59
C ALA A 412 -2.89 27.53 -9.38
N GLN A 413 -2.53 27.79 -8.11
CA GLN A 413 -1.29 28.50 -7.79
C GLN A 413 -0.04 27.71 -8.23
N ARG A 414 -0.04 26.39 -8.02
CA ARG A 414 1.06 25.52 -8.45
C ARG A 414 1.22 25.50 -9.97
N TYR A 415 0.11 25.51 -10.72
CA TYR A 415 0.11 25.59 -12.17
C TYR A 415 0.76 26.90 -12.66
N GLU A 416 0.36 28.05 -12.11
CA GLU A 416 0.95 29.34 -12.46
C GLU A 416 2.43 29.43 -12.04
N THR A 417 2.79 28.85 -10.90
CA THR A 417 4.18 28.78 -10.43
C THR A 417 5.03 27.93 -11.37
N ALA A 418 4.55 26.73 -11.74
CA ALA A 418 5.21 25.84 -12.68
C ALA A 418 5.45 26.55 -14.02
N LYS A 419 4.41 27.16 -14.59
CA LYS A 419 4.51 27.93 -15.83
C LYS A 419 5.54 29.05 -15.71
N ARG A 420 5.54 29.79 -14.60
CA ARG A 420 6.50 30.88 -14.37
C ARG A 420 7.94 30.37 -14.27
N VAL A 421 8.19 29.27 -13.57
CA VAL A 421 9.52 28.67 -13.44
C VAL A 421 10.01 28.15 -14.79
N MET A 422 9.13 27.50 -15.57
CA MET A 422 9.43 27.07 -16.93
C MET A 422 9.83 28.24 -17.84
N GLU A 423 9.11 29.36 -17.80
CA GLU A 423 9.46 30.58 -18.54
C GLU A 423 10.86 31.10 -18.14
N LEU A 424 11.17 31.11 -16.84
CA LEU A 424 12.48 31.54 -16.33
C LEU A 424 13.61 30.61 -16.79
N GLN A 425 13.33 29.31 -16.90
CA GLN A 425 14.26 28.29 -17.39
C GLN A 425 14.27 28.15 -18.92
N GLN A 426 13.50 28.97 -19.65
CA GLN A 426 13.36 28.92 -21.10
C GLN A 426 12.82 27.58 -21.63
N LEU A 427 11.98 26.91 -20.84
CA LEU A 427 11.27 25.70 -21.22
C LEU A 427 9.97 26.04 -21.99
N PRO A 428 9.49 25.16 -22.89
CA PRO A 428 8.27 25.39 -23.64
C PRO A 428 7.04 25.39 -22.73
N THR A 429 6.20 26.43 -22.82
CA THR A 429 4.94 26.57 -22.06
C THR A 429 3.70 26.61 -22.95
N THR A 430 3.87 26.39 -24.25
CA THR A 430 2.78 26.43 -25.24
C THR A 430 1.91 25.17 -25.21
N GLN A 431 2.48 24.02 -24.81
CA GLN A 431 1.75 22.76 -24.66
C GLN A 431 1.33 22.58 -23.21
N GLU A 432 0.03 22.33 -22.97
CA GLU A 432 -0.49 22.09 -21.62
C GLU A 432 0.16 20.87 -20.96
N GLY A 433 0.47 19.83 -21.75
CA GLY A 433 1.13 18.62 -21.27
C GLY A 433 2.50 18.89 -20.61
N ASP A 434 3.30 19.81 -21.16
CA ASP A 434 4.60 20.15 -20.58
C ASP A 434 4.43 20.85 -19.22
N VAL A 435 3.44 21.72 -19.09
CA VAL A 435 3.12 22.40 -17.83
C VAL A 435 2.61 21.41 -16.79
N LEU A 436 1.76 20.44 -17.17
CA LEU A 436 1.29 19.40 -16.25
C LEU A 436 2.43 18.49 -15.75
N ARG A 437 3.36 18.12 -16.63
CA ARG A 437 4.58 17.39 -16.25
C ARG A 437 5.44 18.18 -15.28
N PHE A 438 5.62 19.47 -15.53
CA PHE A 438 6.39 20.35 -14.65
C PHE A 438 5.68 20.59 -13.32
N MET A 439 4.34 20.64 -13.31
CA MET A 439 3.55 20.73 -12.08
C MET A 439 3.69 19.49 -11.19
N ALA A 440 3.78 18.30 -11.81
CA ALA A 440 4.11 17.06 -11.10
C ALA A 440 5.55 17.08 -10.56
N TYR A 441 6.51 17.65 -11.30
CA TYR A 441 7.88 17.86 -10.81
C TYR A 441 7.92 18.82 -9.61
N GLU A 442 7.18 19.94 -9.66
CA GLU A 442 7.08 20.92 -8.56
C GLU A 442 6.44 20.34 -7.28
N ALA A 443 5.76 19.19 -7.35
CA ALA A 443 5.33 18.46 -6.14
C ALA A 443 6.52 18.05 -5.25
N ARG A 444 7.73 18.01 -5.80
CA ARG A 444 8.98 17.77 -5.06
C ARG A 444 9.43 18.94 -4.19
N ASN A 445 8.99 20.15 -4.54
CA ASN A 445 9.37 21.39 -3.87
C ASN A 445 8.35 21.81 -2.80
N LEU A 446 7.23 21.08 -2.64
CA LEU A 446 6.23 21.41 -1.63
C LEU A 446 6.82 21.20 -0.22
N PRO A 447 6.75 22.19 0.67
CA PRO A 447 7.13 22.00 2.07
C PRO A 447 6.23 20.98 2.78
N TYR A 448 6.81 20.14 3.64
CA TYR A 448 6.07 19.12 4.40
C TYR A 448 4.92 19.70 5.24
N LEU A 449 5.10 20.89 5.84
CA LEU A 449 4.10 21.55 6.70
C LEU A 449 2.85 22.04 5.94
N ASP A 450 2.95 22.15 4.62
CA ASP A 450 1.84 22.61 3.77
C ASP A 450 1.11 21.44 3.09
N ALA A 451 1.59 20.21 3.27
CA ALA A 451 0.95 19.01 2.75
C ALA A 451 -0.30 18.61 3.60
N PRO A 452 -1.39 18.14 2.98
CA PRO A 452 -2.62 17.75 3.68
C PRO A 452 -2.52 16.37 4.36
N LEU A 453 -1.57 16.21 5.28
CA LEU A 453 -1.20 14.91 5.89
C LEU A 453 -2.27 14.33 6.84
N ARG A 454 -3.18 15.15 7.35
CA ARG A 454 -4.24 14.76 8.31
C ARG A 454 -5.61 15.28 7.88
N GLU A 455 -5.86 15.26 6.57
CA GLU A 455 -7.15 15.68 6.00
C GLU A 455 -8.30 14.79 6.48
N TYR A 456 -8.05 13.50 6.65
CA TYR A 456 -9.06 12.51 7.03
C TYR A 456 -8.83 11.89 8.41
N PRO A 457 -9.91 11.46 9.10
CA PRO A 457 -9.83 10.90 10.44
C PRO A 457 -9.32 9.46 10.45
N ASN A 458 -9.73 8.64 9.49
CA ASN A 458 -9.37 7.22 9.46
C ASN A 458 -8.03 7.06 8.76
N GLN A 459 -7.18 6.24 9.37
CA GLN A 459 -5.87 5.91 8.85
C GLN A 459 -5.51 4.47 9.22
N GLN A 460 -4.79 3.81 8.32
CA GLN A 460 -4.20 2.50 8.56
C GLN A 460 -2.85 2.41 7.86
N GLU A 461 -1.89 1.77 8.52
CA GLU A 461 -0.55 1.56 8.00
C GLU A 461 -0.34 0.14 7.50
N PHE A 462 0.46 0.03 6.44
CA PHE A 462 0.88 -1.22 5.82
C PHE A 462 2.39 -1.19 5.61
N PHE A 463 3.02 -2.33 5.79
CA PHE A 463 4.41 -2.53 5.42
C PHE A 463 4.47 -2.97 3.96
N LEU A 464 5.34 -2.33 3.17
CA LEU A 464 5.51 -2.62 1.74
C LEU A 464 6.80 -3.37 1.45
N GLY A 465 7.52 -3.83 2.47
CA GLY A 465 8.79 -4.53 2.30
C GLY A 465 10.02 -3.65 2.46
N GLU A 466 11.14 -4.26 2.13
CA GLU A 466 12.47 -3.68 2.28
C GLU A 466 13.16 -3.62 0.94
N TYR A 467 13.76 -2.47 0.69
CA TYR A 467 14.35 -2.12 -0.59
C TYR A 467 15.79 -1.70 -0.39
N ASP A 468 16.62 -2.05 -1.36
CA ASP A 468 17.95 -1.46 -1.52
C ASP A 468 17.83 -0.08 -2.17
N ASP A 469 17.01 0.00 -3.24
CA ASP A 469 16.60 1.23 -3.90
C ASP A 469 15.07 1.44 -3.77
N PRO A 470 14.60 2.24 -2.80
CA PRO A 470 13.18 2.51 -2.61
C PRO A 470 12.59 3.37 -3.73
N GLU A 471 13.39 4.13 -4.50
CA GLU A 471 12.86 4.97 -5.59
C GLU A 471 12.21 4.13 -6.68
N ARG A 472 12.66 2.89 -6.91
CA ARG A 472 11.97 1.94 -7.80
C ARG A 472 10.52 1.76 -7.39
N LEU A 473 10.22 1.53 -6.12
CA LEU A 473 8.83 1.37 -5.67
C LEU A 473 8.04 2.68 -5.81
N LEU A 474 8.65 3.82 -5.48
CA LEU A 474 7.97 5.11 -5.63
C LEU A 474 7.67 5.44 -7.10
N GLU A 475 8.50 5.03 -8.06
CA GLU A 475 8.19 5.12 -9.49
C GLU A 475 6.94 4.31 -9.85
N HIS A 476 6.77 3.11 -9.29
CA HIS A 476 5.54 2.32 -9.50
C HIS A 476 4.30 3.04 -8.95
N PHE A 477 4.42 3.75 -7.82
CA PHE A 477 3.33 4.62 -7.31
C PHE A 477 3.08 5.83 -8.22
N ASP A 478 4.14 6.52 -8.65
CA ASP A 478 4.09 7.63 -9.61
C ASP A 478 3.43 7.20 -10.94
N LEU A 479 3.46 5.90 -11.27
CA LEU A 479 2.88 5.23 -12.44
C LEU A 479 1.65 4.32 -12.14
N CYS A 480 1.09 4.32 -10.94
CA CYS A 480 -0.14 3.58 -10.58
C CYS A 480 -1.46 4.18 -11.15
N PRO A 481 -2.27 3.45 -11.94
CA PRO A 481 -3.42 4.01 -12.68
C PRO A 481 -4.54 4.54 -11.79
N PHE A 482 -4.57 4.16 -10.52
CA PHE A 482 -5.59 4.56 -9.55
C PHE A 482 -5.26 5.87 -8.82
N VAL A 483 -4.08 6.44 -9.06
CA VAL A 483 -3.52 7.62 -8.38
C VAL A 483 -3.21 8.70 -9.39
N PHE A 484 -3.44 9.97 -9.04
CA PHE A 484 -3.07 11.09 -9.92
C PHE A 484 -1.56 11.17 -10.15
N ALA A 485 -1.16 11.53 -11.38
CA ALA A 485 0.26 11.74 -11.72
C ALA A 485 0.87 12.96 -11.02
N ILE A 486 0.03 13.90 -10.58
CA ILE A 486 0.44 15.08 -9.81
C ILE A 486 0.16 14.79 -8.34
N SER A 487 1.21 14.33 -7.64
CA SER A 487 1.17 14.10 -6.19
C SER A 487 1.09 15.43 -5.41
N HIS A 488 0.65 15.35 -4.15
CA HIS A 488 0.65 16.52 -3.28
C HIS A 488 2.08 16.87 -2.88
N LEU A 489 2.81 15.87 -2.40
CA LEU A 489 4.18 15.94 -1.92
C LEU A 489 4.96 14.74 -2.50
N ARG A 490 6.19 14.96 -2.96
CA ARG A 490 7.09 13.88 -3.39
C ARG A 490 8.49 14.14 -2.86
N THR A 491 9.09 13.20 -2.15
CA THR A 491 10.50 13.30 -1.76
C THR A 491 11.29 12.22 -2.48
N VAL A 492 12.30 12.63 -3.26
CA VAL A 492 13.23 11.71 -3.94
C VAL A 492 14.25 11.23 -2.92
N THR A 493 14.34 9.92 -2.75
CA THR A 493 15.15 9.23 -1.77
C THR A 493 16.51 8.90 -2.37
N ASP A 494 17.45 9.84 -2.27
CA ASP A 494 18.84 9.61 -2.67
C ASP A 494 19.67 9.17 -1.46
N LEU A 495 19.98 7.88 -1.38
CA LEU A 495 20.69 7.28 -0.26
C LEU A 495 22.16 7.71 -0.17
N HIS A 496 22.70 8.25 -1.26
CA HIS A 496 24.06 8.78 -1.34
C HIS A 496 24.15 10.25 -0.96
N ALA A 497 23.03 10.96 -0.85
CA ALA A 497 23.02 12.32 -0.35
C ALA A 497 23.36 12.34 1.14
N GLU A 498 24.20 13.30 1.55
CA GLU A 498 24.70 13.43 2.93
C GLU A 498 23.58 13.47 3.98
N HIS A 499 22.45 14.09 3.63
CA HIS A 499 21.29 14.27 4.50
C HIS A 499 20.28 13.12 4.44
N MET A 500 20.55 12.04 3.70
CA MET A 500 19.66 10.88 3.52
C MET A 500 20.39 9.53 3.67
N THR A 501 21.67 9.52 4.06
CA THR A 501 22.40 8.29 4.32
C THR A 501 21.78 7.53 5.51
N PRO A 502 21.39 6.25 5.34
CA PRO A 502 20.81 5.47 6.40
C PRO A 502 21.86 5.17 7.48
N THR A 503 21.56 5.56 8.72
CA THR A 503 22.44 5.31 9.87
C THR A 503 21.61 5.00 11.11
N ILE A 504 22.27 4.56 12.18
CA ILE A 504 21.61 4.30 13.47
C ILE A 504 20.95 5.55 14.06
N GLU A 505 21.47 6.74 13.77
CA GLU A 505 20.86 8.05 14.07
C GLU A 505 20.25 8.67 12.80
N GLY A 506 19.83 7.84 11.84
CA GLY A 506 19.57 8.21 10.45
C GLY A 506 18.66 9.40 10.26
N ALA A 507 18.69 9.95 9.05
CA ALA A 507 18.05 11.20 8.62
C ALA A 507 16.53 11.33 8.90
N GLY A 508 15.88 10.25 9.32
CA GLY A 508 14.48 10.20 9.65
C GLY A 508 13.70 9.45 8.58
N VAL A 509 12.71 10.13 8.00
CA VAL A 509 11.76 9.54 7.04
C VAL A 509 11.69 10.45 5.82
N ALA A 510 11.71 9.87 4.61
CA ALA A 510 11.40 10.55 3.37
C ALA A 510 9.92 10.30 3.01
N PRO A 511 9.02 11.31 3.12
CA PRO A 511 7.59 11.14 2.90
C PRO A 511 7.17 11.53 1.47
N SER A 512 6.24 10.79 0.89
CA SER A 512 5.55 11.15 -0.35
C SER A 512 4.04 10.98 -0.16
N LEU A 513 3.23 11.88 -0.70
CA LEU A 513 1.78 11.93 -0.50
C LEU A 513 1.03 11.91 -1.83
N PHE A 514 0.34 10.80 -2.06
CA PHE A 514 -0.43 10.52 -3.26
C PHE A 514 -1.93 10.65 -3.01
N ARG A 515 -2.69 10.95 -4.07
CA ARG A 515 -4.15 11.10 -4.04
C ARG A 515 -4.79 10.09 -4.98
N CYS A 516 -5.72 9.29 -4.48
CA CYS A 516 -6.51 8.39 -5.33
C CYS A 516 -7.48 9.19 -6.22
N ILE A 517 -7.68 8.71 -7.44
CA ILE A 517 -8.50 9.40 -8.44
C ILE A 517 -9.99 9.41 -8.07
N PHE A 518 -10.51 8.31 -7.51
CA PHE A 518 -11.95 8.10 -7.37
C PHE A 518 -12.46 8.58 -6.01
N SER A 519 -12.01 7.94 -4.93
CA SER A 519 -12.45 8.22 -3.55
C SER A 519 -11.79 9.45 -2.92
N LYS A 520 -10.76 10.02 -3.58
CA LYS A 520 -9.91 11.10 -3.04
C LYS A 520 -9.19 10.76 -1.74
N ALA A 521 -9.13 9.47 -1.37
CA ALA A 521 -8.27 8.98 -0.31
C ALA A 521 -6.80 9.36 -0.56
N LEU A 522 -6.04 9.41 0.53
CA LEU A 522 -4.62 9.73 0.53
C LEU A 522 -3.80 8.47 0.78
N ILE A 523 -2.67 8.34 0.09
CA ILE A 523 -1.67 7.31 0.37
C ILE A 523 -0.36 8.03 0.66
N GLN A 524 0.04 8.02 1.92
CA GLN A 524 1.33 8.53 2.36
C GLN A 524 2.33 7.38 2.36
N ILE A 525 3.34 7.47 1.50
CA ILE A 525 4.48 6.55 1.48
C ILE A 525 5.58 7.13 2.36
N SER A 526 6.08 6.33 3.29
CA SER A 526 7.13 6.70 4.25
C SER A 526 8.31 5.76 4.09
N VAL A 527 9.45 6.28 3.62
CA VAL A 527 10.72 5.53 3.55
C VAL A 527 11.54 5.84 4.80
N HIS A 528 11.78 4.85 5.65
CA HIS A 528 12.44 5.07 6.94
C HIS A 528 13.95 4.81 6.86
N LEU A 529 14.72 5.90 6.82
CA LEU A 529 16.19 5.90 6.73
C LEU A 529 16.86 5.80 8.11
N SER A 530 16.06 5.84 9.19
CA SER A 530 16.52 5.76 10.58
C SER A 530 16.29 4.39 11.23
N ALA A 531 15.87 3.37 10.48
CA ALA A 531 15.56 2.03 11.02
C ALA A 531 16.79 1.17 11.37
N GLU A 532 17.97 1.58 10.93
CA GLU A 532 19.22 0.83 11.08
C GLU A 532 19.58 0.56 12.54
N VAL A 533 20.02 -0.67 12.84
CA VAL A 533 20.50 -1.06 14.18
C VAL A 533 22.00 -1.34 14.21
N LYS A 534 22.66 -1.22 13.06
CA LYS A 534 24.11 -1.41 12.90
C LYS A 534 24.88 -0.20 13.38
N LEU A 535 25.92 -0.44 14.16
CA LEU A 535 26.85 0.61 14.56
C LEU A 535 27.79 0.95 13.39
N PRO A 536 28.13 2.23 13.19
CA PRO A 536 29.10 2.62 12.17
C PRO A 536 30.50 2.06 12.49
N PRO A 537 31.40 1.92 11.50
CA PRO A 537 32.78 1.51 11.74
C PRO A 537 33.48 2.47 12.71
N GLN A 538 34.27 1.91 13.64
CA GLN A 538 35.12 2.73 14.50
C GLN A 538 36.36 3.25 13.76
N ASP A 539 36.82 2.52 12.75
CA ASP A 539 37.88 2.92 11.83
C ASP A 539 37.33 2.99 10.39
N PRO A 540 36.83 4.16 9.96
CA PRO A 540 36.28 4.34 8.63
C PRO A 540 37.33 4.16 7.52
N GLU A 541 38.60 4.42 7.79
CA GLU A 541 39.68 4.29 6.80
C GLU A 541 39.94 2.83 6.47
N ALA A 542 40.02 1.97 7.50
CA ALA A 542 40.16 0.53 7.31
C ALA A 542 38.92 -0.09 6.64
N PHE A 543 37.72 0.34 7.04
CA PHE A 543 36.49 -0.11 6.41
C PHE A 543 36.43 0.31 4.94
N HIS A 544 36.75 1.57 4.63
CA HIS A 544 36.81 2.04 3.24
C HIS A 544 37.86 1.28 2.44
N PHE A 545 39.07 1.08 2.97
CA PHE A 545 40.12 0.31 2.31
C PHE A 545 39.67 -1.10 1.93
N MET A 546 38.96 -1.79 2.84
CA MET A 546 38.49 -3.16 2.60
C MET A 546 37.35 -3.25 1.58
N TRP A 547 36.50 -2.22 1.48
CA TRP A 547 35.33 -2.22 0.59
C TRP A 547 35.52 -1.39 -0.69
N LYS A 548 36.68 -0.74 -0.87
CA LYS A 548 36.93 0.18 -1.99
C LYS A 548 36.99 -0.51 -3.34
N ASP A 549 37.60 -1.68 -3.41
CA ASP A 549 37.82 -2.47 -4.63
C ASP A 549 36.85 -3.65 -4.76
N SER A 550 35.96 -3.84 -3.78
CA SER A 550 34.92 -4.86 -3.85
C SER A 550 33.93 -4.54 -4.98
N GLN A 551 33.78 -5.46 -5.92
CA GLN A 551 32.79 -5.39 -6.99
C GLN A 551 31.41 -5.92 -6.55
N VAL A 552 31.35 -6.50 -5.36
CA VAL A 552 30.14 -7.11 -4.80
C VAL A 552 29.75 -6.34 -3.55
N VAL A 553 28.55 -5.78 -3.58
CA VAL A 553 27.98 -4.98 -2.49
C VAL A 553 26.73 -5.71 -1.99
N PRO A 554 26.56 -5.89 -0.67
CA PRO A 554 25.34 -6.49 -0.13
C PRO A 554 24.17 -5.51 -0.18
N LYS A 555 22.94 -6.02 -0.38
CA LYS A 555 21.71 -5.21 -0.39
C LYS A 555 21.45 -4.54 0.96
N MET A 556 21.05 -3.28 0.92
CA MET A 556 20.47 -2.59 2.07
C MET A 556 19.03 -3.05 2.33
N LYS A 557 18.59 -2.90 3.58
CA LYS A 557 17.24 -3.27 4.03
C LYS A 557 16.50 -2.03 4.53
N ILE A 558 16.08 -1.17 3.61
CA ILE A 558 15.36 0.07 3.94
C ILE A 558 13.86 -0.22 3.90
N PRO A 559 13.16 -0.10 5.03
CA PRO A 559 11.73 -0.38 5.09
C PRO A 559 10.91 0.77 4.50
N VAL A 560 9.85 0.40 3.78
CA VAL A 560 8.86 1.32 3.23
C VAL A 560 7.49 0.99 3.77
N PHE A 561 6.75 2.02 4.20
CA PHE A 561 5.40 1.91 4.71
C PHE A 561 4.43 2.74 3.89
N ALA A 562 3.18 2.32 3.83
CA ALA A 562 2.06 3.08 3.29
C ALA A 562 1.03 3.34 4.39
N ARG A 563 0.78 4.61 4.69
CA ARG A 563 -0.36 5.05 5.49
C ARG A 563 -1.49 5.48 4.54
N VAL A 564 -2.57 4.72 4.53
CA VAL A 564 -3.78 5.06 3.77
C VAL A 564 -4.67 5.91 4.67
N LEU A 565 -5.11 7.07 4.22
CA LEU A 565 -6.05 7.94 4.94
C LEU A 565 -7.32 8.16 4.13
N TRP A 566 -8.48 8.02 4.76
CA TRP A 566 -9.77 8.08 4.06
C TRP A 566 -10.89 8.69 4.92
N PRO A 567 -11.90 9.35 4.29
CA PRO A 567 -13.02 9.92 5.02
C PRO A 567 -13.92 8.85 5.63
N ASP A 568 -14.67 9.22 6.68
CA ASP A 568 -15.76 8.39 7.19
C ASP A 568 -16.77 8.12 6.07
N ASN A 569 -16.82 6.88 5.60
CA ASN A 569 -17.62 6.51 4.45
C ASN A 569 -18.38 5.20 4.70
N ARG A 570 -19.55 5.09 4.09
CA ARG A 570 -20.35 3.85 4.04
C ARG A 570 -20.46 3.27 2.65
N ASN A 571 -20.28 4.12 1.63
CA ASN A 571 -20.57 3.78 0.23
C ASN A 571 -19.29 3.67 -0.63
N LEU A 572 -18.18 4.30 -0.24
CA LEU A 572 -16.93 4.29 -1.03
C LEU A 572 -16.18 2.96 -0.91
N CYS A 573 -16.31 2.29 0.22
CA CYS A 573 -15.79 0.94 0.46
C CYS A 573 -16.67 -0.18 -0.13
N GLY A 574 -17.91 0.13 -0.55
CA GLY A 574 -18.88 -0.84 -1.06
C GLY A 574 -19.34 -1.87 -0.03
N GLY A 575 -19.40 -1.47 1.24
CA GLY A 575 -19.70 -2.36 2.36
C GLY A 575 -18.46 -2.98 2.99
N GLY A 576 -18.63 -3.56 4.18
CA GLY A 576 -17.52 -4.20 4.89
C GLY A 576 -17.10 -5.52 4.29
N LEU A 577 -17.99 -6.19 3.54
CA LEU A 577 -17.70 -7.50 2.96
C LEU A 577 -16.72 -7.47 1.79
N LEU A 578 -16.66 -6.41 0.97
CA LEU A 578 -15.73 -6.36 -0.17
C LEU A 578 -14.28 -6.42 0.30
N ALA A 579 -13.90 -5.57 1.25
CA ALA A 579 -12.56 -5.58 1.83
C ALA A 579 -12.26 -6.90 2.57
N ARG A 580 -13.24 -7.45 3.31
CA ARG A 580 -13.07 -8.76 3.99
C ARG A 580 -12.87 -9.91 2.99
N ARG A 581 -13.61 -9.91 1.88
CA ARG A 581 -13.46 -10.88 0.79
C ARG A 581 -12.07 -10.76 0.16
N PHE A 582 -11.64 -9.54 -0.13
CA PHE A 582 -10.31 -9.26 -0.66
C PHE A 582 -9.21 -9.78 0.30
N ASN A 583 -9.33 -9.47 1.59
CA ASN A 583 -8.42 -9.97 2.62
C ASN A 583 -8.36 -11.51 2.68
N LYS A 584 -9.51 -12.19 2.59
CA LYS A 584 -9.55 -13.66 2.58
C LYS A 584 -8.88 -14.26 1.34
N LEU A 585 -9.06 -13.63 0.16
CA LEU A 585 -8.51 -14.12 -1.11
C LEU A 585 -7.00 -13.88 -1.25
N PHE A 586 -6.49 -12.76 -0.74
CA PHE A 586 -5.11 -12.32 -0.94
C PHE A 586 -4.25 -12.32 0.33
N GLY A 587 -4.81 -12.70 1.48
CA GLY A 587 -4.09 -12.72 2.76
C GLY A 587 -3.74 -11.32 3.28
N THR A 588 -4.47 -10.29 2.88
CA THR A 588 -4.23 -8.89 3.28
C THR A 588 -5.03 -8.50 4.54
N GLU A 589 -4.76 -7.31 5.07
CA GLU A 589 -5.31 -6.83 6.35
C GLU A 589 -6.02 -5.47 6.25
N PHE A 590 -6.64 -5.14 5.11
CA PHE A 590 -7.34 -3.86 4.94
C PHE A 590 -8.55 -3.74 5.87
N ALA A 591 -8.79 -2.55 6.43
CA ALA A 591 -9.98 -2.27 7.21
C ALA A 591 -11.25 -2.37 6.34
N SER A 592 -12.38 -2.69 6.97
CA SER A 592 -13.65 -2.92 6.26
C SER A 592 -14.23 -1.66 5.60
N ASP A 593 -13.79 -0.48 6.01
CA ASP A 593 -14.23 0.82 5.53
C ASP A 593 -13.20 1.49 4.60
N THR A 594 -12.08 0.82 4.30
CA THR A 594 -11.09 1.32 3.34
C THR A 594 -11.70 1.39 1.94
N PRO A 595 -11.58 2.53 1.23
CA PRO A 595 -12.08 2.68 -0.14
C PRO A 595 -11.47 1.66 -1.12
N VAL A 596 -12.28 1.19 -2.06
CA VAL A 596 -11.89 0.13 -3.02
C VAL A 596 -10.72 0.51 -3.91
N ASP A 597 -10.58 1.79 -4.27
CA ASP A 597 -9.49 2.29 -5.10
C ASP A 597 -8.17 2.37 -4.35
N ALA A 598 -8.17 2.70 -3.06
CA ALA A 598 -6.98 2.69 -2.22
C ALA A 598 -6.44 1.26 -2.01
N ILE A 599 -7.33 0.28 -1.78
CA ILE A 599 -6.98 -1.15 -1.69
C ILE A 599 -6.27 -1.59 -2.98
N LEU A 600 -6.88 -1.33 -4.14
CA LEU A 600 -6.29 -1.68 -5.43
C LEU A 600 -5.00 -0.90 -5.73
N SER A 601 -4.91 0.37 -5.32
CA SER A 601 -3.70 1.17 -5.55
C SER A 601 -2.48 0.52 -4.89
N VAL A 602 -2.59 0.14 -3.62
CA VAL A 602 -1.50 -0.50 -2.88
C VAL A 602 -1.24 -1.89 -3.45
N TYR A 603 -2.28 -2.71 -3.62
CA TYR A 603 -2.11 -4.08 -4.09
C TYR A 603 -1.54 -4.17 -5.52
N TYR A 604 -2.02 -3.33 -6.45
CA TYR A 604 -1.53 -3.28 -7.83
C TYR A 604 -0.05 -2.91 -7.88
N VAL A 605 0.39 -1.91 -7.10
CA VAL A 605 1.80 -1.51 -7.04
C VAL A 605 2.65 -2.64 -6.49
N MET A 606 2.22 -3.28 -5.41
CA MET A 606 2.94 -4.41 -4.82
C MET A 606 3.01 -5.62 -5.75
N GLN A 607 1.96 -5.87 -6.55
CA GLN A 607 1.99 -6.88 -7.59
C GLN A 607 2.92 -6.52 -8.74
N TRP A 608 2.88 -5.27 -9.19
CA TRP A 608 3.73 -4.82 -10.29
C TRP A 608 5.22 -4.87 -9.91
N ALA A 609 5.55 -4.50 -8.67
CA ALA A 609 6.88 -4.65 -8.10
C ALA A 609 7.26 -6.13 -7.79
N GLN A 610 6.34 -7.09 -7.93
CA GLN A 610 6.52 -8.50 -7.56
C GLN A 610 6.86 -8.72 -6.08
N ARG A 611 6.31 -7.88 -5.20
CA ARG A 611 6.55 -7.87 -3.74
C ARG A 611 5.28 -8.11 -2.91
N VAL A 612 4.23 -8.72 -3.47
CA VAL A 612 2.99 -9.05 -2.73
C VAL A 612 3.23 -9.77 -1.39
N PRO A 613 4.17 -10.73 -1.25
CA PRO A 613 4.45 -11.37 0.03
C PRO A 613 4.99 -10.44 1.13
N ASP A 614 5.48 -9.25 0.75
CA ASP A 614 5.93 -8.21 1.66
C ASP A 614 4.84 -7.22 2.05
N LEU A 615 3.68 -7.23 1.39
CA LEU A 615 2.52 -6.43 1.76
C LEU A 615 1.89 -7.01 3.03
N LEU A 616 2.27 -6.47 4.19
CA LEU A 616 1.84 -6.99 5.48
C LEU A 616 1.15 -5.92 6.33
N GLY A 617 0.15 -6.35 7.07
CA GLY A 617 -0.38 -5.59 8.20
C GLY A 617 0.28 -6.01 9.50
N VAL A 618 -0.43 -5.76 10.60
CA VAL A 618 0.04 -6.06 11.96
C VAL A 618 0.18 -7.57 12.18
N THR A 619 -0.77 -8.37 11.69
CA THR A 619 -0.82 -9.82 11.92
C THR A 619 0.35 -10.51 11.20
N GLY A 620 0.56 -10.19 9.93
CA GLY A 620 1.69 -10.68 9.15
C GLY A 620 3.04 -10.23 9.72
N MET A 621 3.13 -9.00 10.24
CA MET A 621 4.35 -8.53 10.88
C MET A 621 4.64 -9.26 12.20
N ARG A 622 3.62 -9.54 13.03
CA ARG A 622 3.77 -10.38 14.24
C ARG A 622 4.30 -11.76 13.89
N GLN A 623 3.79 -12.37 12.81
CA GLN A 623 4.28 -13.65 12.33
C GLN A 623 5.76 -13.56 11.93
N ARG A 624 6.17 -12.54 11.17
CA ARG A 624 7.59 -12.33 10.82
C ARG A 624 8.48 -12.13 12.04
N VAL A 625 8.02 -11.40 13.04
CA VAL A 625 8.75 -11.22 14.31
C VAL A 625 8.93 -12.56 15.02
N ALA A 626 7.89 -13.38 15.10
CA ALA A 626 7.98 -14.72 15.71
C ALA A 626 8.94 -15.65 14.94
N GLU A 627 8.91 -15.60 13.60
CA GLU A 627 9.84 -16.37 12.76
C GLU A 627 11.29 -15.89 12.93
N LEU A 628 11.53 -14.58 13.04
CA LEU A 628 12.86 -14.00 13.30
C LEU A 628 13.36 -14.31 14.70
N GLU A 629 12.48 -14.31 15.70
CA GLU A 629 12.83 -14.71 17.06
C GLU A 629 13.24 -16.18 17.08
N ALA A 630 12.49 -17.07 16.41
CA ALA A 630 12.87 -18.47 16.27
C ALA A 630 14.21 -18.64 15.54
N ALA A 631 14.45 -17.87 14.47
CA ALA A 631 15.72 -17.88 13.73
C ALA A 631 16.89 -17.37 14.58
N ALA A 632 16.68 -16.36 15.42
CA ALA A 632 17.71 -15.79 16.29
C ALA A 632 18.16 -16.76 17.41
N HIS A 633 17.32 -17.73 17.79
CA HIS A 633 17.69 -18.80 18.71
C HIS A 633 18.50 -19.94 18.06
N LEU A 634 18.53 -20.00 16.73
CA LEU A 634 19.28 -21.00 15.99
C LEU A 634 20.70 -20.51 15.66
N PRO A 635 21.68 -21.43 15.50
CA PRO A 635 23.03 -21.04 15.10
C PRO A 635 23.03 -20.35 13.73
N GLU A 636 23.53 -19.12 13.68
CA GLU A 636 23.54 -18.33 12.45
C GLU A 636 24.56 -18.89 11.42
N PRO A 637 24.20 -18.95 10.12
CA PRO A 637 25.17 -19.29 9.08
C PRO A 637 26.29 -18.26 9.00
N ALA A 638 27.51 -18.74 8.75
CA ALA A 638 28.68 -17.88 8.65
C ALA A 638 28.61 -16.98 7.40
N LYS A 639 28.48 -15.66 7.61
CA LYS A 639 28.53 -14.58 6.59
C LYS A 639 29.92 -14.44 5.96
N LEU A 640 30.14 -13.49 5.03
CA LEU A 640 31.45 -13.30 4.36
C LEU A 640 32.63 -13.23 5.34
N TYR A 641 32.51 -12.39 6.38
CA TYR A 641 33.44 -12.33 7.51
C TYR A 641 32.67 -11.95 8.79
N PRO A 642 33.20 -12.29 9.98
CA PRO A 642 32.60 -11.84 11.23
C PRO A 642 32.78 -10.32 11.40
N GLY A 643 31.69 -9.60 11.64
CA GLY A 643 31.75 -8.16 11.89
C GLY A 643 32.44 -7.83 13.21
N THR A 644 33.34 -6.84 13.19
CA THR A 644 33.98 -6.28 14.39
C THR A 644 33.53 -4.82 14.59
N ARG A 645 33.89 -4.22 15.73
CA ARG A 645 33.57 -2.80 15.97
C ARG A 645 34.38 -1.86 15.07
N GLU A 646 35.58 -2.27 14.69
CA GLU A 646 36.46 -1.55 13.76
C GLU A 646 35.91 -1.66 12.34
N ILE A 647 35.61 -2.90 11.91
CA ILE A 647 35.16 -3.23 10.56
C ILE A 647 33.88 -4.09 10.66
N PRO A 648 32.70 -3.46 10.73
CA PRO A 648 31.44 -4.18 10.79
C PRO A 648 31.12 -4.86 9.46
N ASN A 649 30.38 -5.97 9.49
CA ASN A 649 29.89 -6.61 8.27
C ASN A 649 28.59 -5.90 7.79
N PRO A 650 28.54 -5.36 6.55
CA PRO A 650 27.33 -4.75 6.00
C PRO A 650 26.19 -5.73 5.73
N GLU A 651 26.43 -7.05 5.71
CA GLU A 651 25.37 -8.06 5.62
C GLU A 651 24.53 -8.16 6.91
N TYR A 652 23.21 -8.21 6.79
CA TYR A 652 22.31 -8.24 7.96
C TYR A 652 22.27 -9.63 8.62
N THR A 653 22.34 -9.62 9.95
CA THR A 653 22.22 -10.81 10.82
C THR A 653 20.79 -11.01 11.31
N ALA A 654 20.45 -12.22 11.77
CA ALA A 654 19.11 -12.51 12.30
C ALA A 654 18.72 -11.60 13.48
N SER A 655 19.67 -11.28 14.37
CA SER A 655 19.47 -10.35 15.49
C SER A 655 19.17 -8.92 15.04
N GLU A 656 19.88 -8.43 14.02
CA GLU A 656 19.64 -7.09 13.48
C GLU A 656 18.28 -7.03 12.76
N ARG A 657 17.95 -8.08 12.00
CA ARG A 657 16.67 -8.25 11.32
C ARG A 657 15.50 -8.24 12.31
N LEU A 658 15.63 -8.95 13.43
CA LEU A 658 14.66 -8.95 14.53
C LEU A 658 14.50 -7.55 15.15
N GLY A 659 15.61 -6.88 15.47
CA GLY A 659 15.58 -5.50 15.99
C GLY A 659 14.92 -4.50 15.04
N MET A 660 15.09 -4.67 13.73
CA MET A 660 14.40 -3.87 12.71
C MET A 660 12.90 -4.20 12.65
N HIS A 661 12.51 -5.48 12.62
CA HIS A 661 11.10 -5.87 12.54
C HIS A 661 10.26 -5.50 13.77
N ILE A 662 10.87 -5.40 14.96
CA ILE A 662 10.19 -4.86 16.15
C ILE A 662 9.89 -3.36 15.97
N GLN A 663 10.80 -2.60 15.33
CA GLN A 663 10.51 -1.21 14.97
C GLN A 663 9.36 -1.13 13.96
N TYR A 664 9.30 -2.05 13.00
CA TYR A 664 8.23 -2.07 12.00
C TYR A 664 6.89 -2.39 12.61
N LEU A 665 6.83 -3.38 13.51
CA LEU A 665 5.63 -3.72 14.26
C LEU A 665 5.13 -2.53 15.08
N SER A 666 6.05 -1.79 15.70
CA SER A 666 5.68 -0.56 16.42
C SER A 666 5.19 0.54 15.50
N HIS A 667 5.73 0.66 14.29
CA HIS A 667 5.28 1.67 13.33
C HIS A 667 3.84 1.39 12.90
N LEU A 668 3.53 0.14 12.55
CA LEU A 668 2.19 -0.33 12.15
C LEU A 668 1.08 -0.13 13.20
N GLY A 669 1.41 0.39 14.39
CA GLY A 669 0.43 0.72 15.43
C GLY A 669 -0.06 -0.49 16.21
N ASP A 670 0.78 -1.53 16.35
CA ASP A 670 0.41 -2.74 17.08
C ASP A 670 0.03 -2.46 18.54
N PRO A 671 -1.16 -2.88 19.01
CA PRO A 671 -1.62 -2.56 20.35
C PRO A 671 -0.85 -3.30 21.46
N GLN A 672 -0.13 -4.38 21.14
CA GLN A 672 0.58 -5.23 22.10
C GLN A 672 2.11 -5.07 22.00
N VAL A 673 2.60 -4.06 21.27
CA VAL A 673 4.02 -3.91 20.99
C VAL A 673 4.84 -3.67 22.25
N LEU A 674 4.31 -2.90 23.21
CA LEU A 674 4.99 -2.61 24.47
C LEU A 674 5.14 -3.87 25.34
N GLU A 675 4.11 -4.72 25.38
CA GLU A 675 4.14 -6.01 26.07
C GLU A 675 5.16 -6.95 25.41
N THR A 676 5.17 -6.98 24.06
CA THR A 676 6.13 -7.75 23.27
C THR A 676 7.57 -7.32 23.55
N ILE A 677 7.82 -6.00 23.60
CA ILE A 677 9.14 -5.45 23.93
C ILE A 677 9.57 -5.83 25.35
N GLN A 678 8.69 -5.71 26.33
CA GLN A 678 8.98 -6.06 27.73
C GLN A 678 9.29 -7.56 27.89
N ALA A 679 8.59 -8.43 27.16
CA ALA A 679 8.85 -9.86 27.17
C ALA A 679 10.20 -10.23 26.53
N LEU A 680 10.59 -9.54 25.46
CA LEU A 680 11.82 -9.84 24.71
C LEU A 680 13.08 -9.25 25.35
N LEU A 681 12.97 -8.11 26.04
CA LEU A 681 14.11 -7.36 26.56
C LEU A 681 15.11 -8.17 27.42
N PRO A 682 14.68 -9.10 28.32
CA PRO A 682 15.60 -9.84 29.18
C PRO A 682 16.55 -10.79 28.44
N THR A 683 16.14 -11.33 27.31
CA THR A 683 16.91 -12.31 26.51
C THR A 683 17.52 -11.69 25.24
N ALA A 684 17.16 -10.44 24.93
CA ALA A 684 17.57 -9.75 23.71
C ALA A 684 19.08 -9.47 23.63
N SER A 685 19.63 -9.63 22.42
CA SER A 685 20.99 -9.18 22.07
C SER A 685 21.06 -7.65 21.90
N ALA A 686 22.27 -7.06 21.85
CA ALA A 686 22.42 -5.61 21.78
C ALA A 686 21.72 -4.94 20.57
N PRO A 687 21.77 -5.49 19.33
CA PRO A 687 21.01 -4.95 18.19
C PRO A 687 19.50 -5.03 18.41
N VAL A 688 19.01 -6.10 19.04
CA VAL A 688 17.59 -6.27 19.38
C VAL A 688 17.17 -5.24 20.42
N ARG A 689 17.97 -5.00 21.46
CA ARG A 689 17.69 -3.96 22.47
C ARG A 689 17.69 -2.55 21.87
N MET A 690 18.57 -2.25 20.91
CA MET A 690 18.51 -1.01 20.12
C MET A 690 17.21 -0.89 19.32
N GLY A 691 16.81 -1.97 18.65
CA GLY A 691 15.53 -2.08 17.96
C GLY A 691 14.34 -1.82 18.90
N CYS A 692 14.33 -2.47 20.08
CA CYS A 692 13.34 -2.24 21.13
C CYS A 692 13.33 -0.78 21.59
N ALA A 693 14.49 -0.16 21.82
CA ALA A 693 14.57 1.25 22.22
C ALA A 693 13.94 2.16 21.16
N LYS A 694 14.25 1.95 19.88
CA LYS A 694 13.65 2.69 18.76
C LYS A 694 12.15 2.45 18.62
N ALA A 695 11.71 1.20 18.71
CA ALA A 695 10.31 0.83 18.69
C ALA A 695 9.52 1.51 19.82
N THR A 696 10.06 1.50 21.03
CA THR A 696 9.47 2.21 22.17
C THR A 696 9.34 3.72 21.94
N LEU A 697 10.31 4.36 21.27
CA LEU A 697 10.20 5.77 20.87
C LEU A 697 9.10 5.99 19.82
N ILE A 698 8.96 5.09 18.86
CA ILE A 698 7.90 5.14 17.83
C ILE A 698 6.52 5.01 18.49
N ALA A 699 6.35 4.07 19.42
CA ALA A 699 5.12 3.89 20.19
C ALA A 699 4.83 5.05 21.18
N GLY A 700 5.81 5.92 21.44
CA GLY A 700 5.66 7.08 22.32
C GLY A 700 5.71 6.78 23.82
N ASP A 701 6.24 5.63 24.25
CA ASP A 701 6.44 5.29 25.66
C ASP A 701 7.83 5.71 26.15
N ARG A 702 7.91 6.96 26.60
CA ARG A 702 9.16 7.57 27.07
C ARG A 702 9.71 6.92 28.35
N GLU A 703 8.86 6.28 29.15
CA GLU A 703 9.25 5.66 30.42
C GLU A 703 9.94 4.32 30.15
N LEU A 704 9.33 3.48 29.32
CA LEU A 704 9.94 2.22 28.89
C LEU A 704 11.24 2.48 28.13
N PHE A 705 11.34 3.55 27.33
CA PHE A 705 12.58 3.92 26.67
C PHE A 705 13.69 4.22 27.68
N ARG A 706 13.39 5.03 28.71
CA ARG A 706 14.36 5.31 29.79
C ARG A 706 14.78 4.02 30.50
N HIS A 707 13.84 3.12 30.77
CA HIS A 707 14.14 1.83 31.39
C HIS A 707 15.13 1.03 30.54
N ILE A 708 14.88 0.88 29.23
CA ILE A 708 15.78 0.19 28.30
C ILE A 708 17.18 0.82 28.32
N VAL A 709 17.29 2.15 28.17
CA VAL A 709 18.59 2.83 28.12
C VAL A 709 19.37 2.71 29.44
N SER A 710 18.69 2.79 30.59
CA SER A 710 19.32 2.64 31.91
C SER A 710 19.72 1.21 32.22
N SER A 711 19.04 0.22 31.64
CA SER A 711 19.40 -1.20 31.73
C SER A 711 20.51 -1.62 30.77
N GLU A 712 20.75 -0.83 29.70
CA GLU A 712 21.78 -1.13 28.71
C GLU A 712 23.18 -1.01 29.33
N PRO A 713 24.06 -2.01 29.14
CA PRO A 713 25.44 -1.91 29.60
C PRO A 713 26.19 -0.70 28.98
N PRO A 714 27.13 -0.08 29.72
CA PRO A 714 27.94 1.02 29.19
C PRO A 714 28.70 0.61 27.92
N GLY A 715 28.49 1.34 26.84
CA GLY A 715 29.15 1.07 25.57
C GLY A 715 28.65 1.96 24.43
N ARG A 716 29.12 1.67 23.21
CA ARG A 716 28.71 2.40 22.00
C ARG A 716 27.20 2.32 21.80
N MET A 717 26.59 1.17 22.05
CA MET A 717 25.14 0.99 21.87
C MET A 717 24.34 1.96 22.76
N GLN A 718 24.60 1.99 24.07
CA GLN A 718 23.97 2.94 25.00
C GLN A 718 24.23 4.40 24.60
N HIS A 719 25.45 4.72 24.15
CA HIS A 719 25.79 6.06 23.67
C HIS A 719 24.89 6.49 22.50
N TYR A 720 24.75 5.63 21.47
CA TYR A 720 23.87 5.87 20.34
C TYR A 720 22.40 5.92 20.76
N MET A 721 21.93 5.04 21.65
CA MET A 721 20.55 5.10 22.17
C MET A 721 20.25 6.46 22.80
N THR A 722 21.18 6.99 23.58
CA THR A 722 20.98 8.31 24.21
C THR A 722 20.91 9.43 23.19
N LYS A 723 21.56 9.30 22.03
CA LYS A 723 21.57 10.31 20.96
C LYS A 723 20.32 10.29 20.08
N LEU A 724 19.56 9.21 20.07
CA LEU A 724 18.30 9.11 19.32
C LEU A 724 17.27 10.19 19.72
N VAL A 725 17.34 10.69 20.95
CA VAL A 725 16.38 11.64 21.50
C VAL A 725 16.99 12.98 21.86
N VAL A 726 16.21 14.03 21.66
CA VAL A 726 16.47 15.34 22.27
C VAL A 726 16.30 15.19 23.78
N LYS A 727 17.39 15.43 24.51
CA LYS A 727 17.47 15.26 25.97
C LYS A 727 18.16 16.44 26.63
N ARG A 728 17.85 16.66 27.91
CA ARG A 728 18.47 17.71 28.73
C ARG A 728 19.91 17.35 29.08
N LYS A 729 20.14 16.18 29.68
CA LYS A 729 21.47 15.61 29.96
C LYS A 729 21.48 14.11 29.70
N THR A 730 22.66 13.55 29.38
CA THR A 730 22.82 12.10 29.18
C THR A 730 22.57 11.31 30.47
N ARG A 731 22.97 11.83 31.64
CA ARG A 731 22.72 11.20 32.95
C ARG A 731 21.25 10.99 33.28
N ASP A 732 20.36 11.80 32.69
CA ASP A 732 18.91 11.67 32.90
C ASP A 732 18.36 10.33 32.36
N LEU A 733 19.08 9.72 31.40
CA LEU A 733 18.75 8.45 30.77
C LEU A 733 19.66 7.30 31.25
N VAL A 734 20.95 7.56 31.43
CA VAL A 734 21.95 6.53 31.74
C VAL A 734 21.90 6.11 33.21
N ASP A 735 21.74 7.05 34.14
CA ASP A 735 21.80 6.76 35.56
C ASP A 735 20.44 6.15 35.99
N PRO A 736 20.36 4.84 36.34
CA PRO A 736 19.10 4.24 36.78
C PRO A 736 18.67 4.82 38.12
N GLU A 737 19.65 4.95 39.03
CA GLU A 737 19.53 5.59 40.33
C GLU A 737 20.11 7.01 40.29
N PRO A 738 19.51 7.98 40.99
CA PRO A 738 20.03 9.34 41.05
C PRO A 738 21.48 9.36 41.56
N ARG A 739 22.40 9.87 40.73
CA ARG A 739 23.79 10.05 41.12
C ARG A 739 23.94 11.33 41.95
N LEU A 740 24.67 11.25 43.06
CA LEU A 740 25.00 12.41 43.89
C LEU A 740 25.92 13.36 43.12
N LEU A 741 25.49 14.60 42.94
CA LEU A 741 26.19 15.65 42.21
C LEU A 741 26.07 16.94 43.01
N GLU A 742 27.20 17.49 43.46
CA GLU A 742 27.21 18.74 44.25
C GLU A 742 26.27 18.67 45.47
N ASP A 743 26.31 17.53 46.20
CA ASP A 743 25.44 17.22 47.34
C ASP A 743 23.93 17.19 47.04
N GLN A 744 23.54 17.12 45.77
CA GLN A 744 22.15 17.01 45.32
C GLN A 744 21.90 15.75 44.50
N TYR A 745 20.70 15.20 44.63
CA TYR A 745 20.20 14.11 43.77
C TYR A 745 19.30 14.69 42.69
N GLU A 746 19.64 14.46 41.42
CA GLU A 746 18.79 14.84 40.30
C GLU A 746 17.80 13.70 39.97
N PHE A 747 16.49 13.96 40.10
CA PHE A 747 15.44 13.01 39.74
C PHE A 747 14.91 13.30 38.34
N ALA A 748 15.36 12.53 37.35
CA ALA A 748 14.95 12.70 35.95
C ALA A 748 13.72 11.90 35.54
N ALA A 749 13.28 10.89 36.33
CA ALA A 749 12.11 10.07 36.01
C ALA A 749 10.86 10.91 35.62
N PRO A 750 10.52 12.01 36.32
CA PRO A 750 9.35 12.82 35.96
C PRO A 750 9.43 13.52 34.59
N LEU A 751 10.62 13.64 33.99
CA LEU A 751 10.82 14.19 32.64
C LEU A 751 10.49 13.17 31.54
N TRP A 752 10.56 11.88 31.87
CA TRP A 752 10.36 10.75 30.96
C TRP A 752 9.06 10.00 31.22
N THR A 753 8.33 10.32 32.29
CA THR A 753 6.94 9.89 32.51
C THR A 753 5.94 10.82 31.80
N LYS A 754 4.88 10.25 31.21
CA LYS A 754 3.86 10.98 30.45
C LYS A 754 3.05 11.94 31.36
N ARG A 755 3.45 13.22 31.46
CA ARG A 755 2.64 14.26 32.09
C ARG A 755 1.63 14.82 31.08
N GLY A 756 0.44 14.21 31.01
CA GLY A 756 -0.66 14.69 30.17
C GLY A 756 -0.34 14.68 28.67
N THR A 757 -1.28 15.21 27.87
CA THR A 757 -1.21 15.34 26.40
C THR A 757 -0.18 16.39 25.97
N ARG A 758 1.09 16.20 26.35
CA ARG A 758 2.18 17.03 25.86
C ARG A 758 2.60 16.48 24.50
N ILE A 759 2.40 17.29 23.46
CA ILE A 759 2.79 16.98 22.08
C ILE A 759 4.28 16.63 22.01
N ASP A 760 4.61 15.44 21.51
CA ASP A 760 5.99 14.98 21.38
C ASP A 760 6.64 15.52 20.10
N ARG A 761 7.35 16.64 20.23
CA ARG A 761 8.06 17.31 19.13
C ARG A 761 9.15 16.46 18.46
N ASN A 762 9.53 15.32 19.04
CA ASN A 762 10.53 14.43 18.44
C ASN A 762 9.93 13.53 17.34
N THR A 763 8.61 13.50 17.19
CA THR A 763 7.92 12.81 16.10
C THR A 763 7.52 13.82 15.02
N LEU A 764 7.49 13.40 13.74
CA LEU A 764 6.97 14.23 12.65
C LEU A 764 5.54 14.71 12.97
N GLU A 765 4.76 13.83 13.58
CA GLU A 765 3.41 14.10 14.05
C GLU A 765 3.34 15.20 15.10
N GLY A 766 4.20 15.15 16.12
CA GLY A 766 4.22 16.20 17.13
C GLY A 766 4.90 17.49 16.66
N ALA A 767 5.74 17.46 15.64
CA ALA A 767 6.21 18.68 14.96
C ALA A 767 5.06 19.39 14.24
N VAL A 768 4.20 18.64 13.54
CA VAL A 768 2.98 19.17 12.90
C VAL A 768 2.02 19.73 13.94
N ASP A 769 1.77 19.01 15.04
CA ASP A 769 0.88 19.47 16.11
C ASP A 769 1.41 20.72 16.83
N ALA A 770 2.72 20.81 17.05
CA ALA A 770 3.34 21.99 17.64
C ALA A 770 3.28 23.21 16.71
N ALA A 771 3.47 23.02 15.40
CA ALA A 771 3.34 24.09 14.41
C ALA A 771 1.89 24.59 14.30
N ARG A 772 0.91 23.68 14.39
CA ARG A 772 -0.52 24.04 14.35
C ARG A 772 -0.96 24.82 15.58
N LEU A 773 -0.45 24.51 16.77
CA LEU A 773 -0.76 25.30 17.98
C LEU A 773 -0.12 26.70 17.99
N LEU A 774 0.89 26.93 17.14
CA LEU A 774 1.56 28.23 16.99
C LEU A 774 0.92 29.11 15.90
N ARG A 775 0.09 28.53 15.03
CA ARG A 775 -0.75 29.23 14.05
C ARG A 775 -2.12 29.52 14.66
#